data_AF-A0A2D7L857-F1
#
_entry.id   AF-A0A2D7L857-F1
#
_cell.length_a   1.000
_cell.length_b   1.000
_cell.length_c   1.000
_cell.angle_alpha   90.00
_cell.angle_beta   90.00
_cell.angle_gamma   90.00
#
_symmetry.space_group_name_H-M   'P 1'
#
loop_
_entity.id
_entity.type
_entity.pdbx_description
1 polymer ?
#
loop_
_entity_poly.entity_id
_entity_poly.type
_entity_poly.pdbx_seq_one_letter_code
_entity_poly.pdbx_strand_id
1 'polypeptide(L)'
;MSLVREARAPHNPNAHDGGIDGLRRCVMEDEYALNPGPELNAEGLAVPLKMAVHANVEATESQYYMEAQITQAQPYYAAAFLQGGGQLDTAAAFSETDVSLTGSTSPVHLVLEPSRPALVRVALPSTMLGDDGKLKAIDHRAKINITGTRVGAAINGTLCDTYSGAGSAYLASVLRQGATHSQVPLIYGTIGAHSATVGLSSARIVQWDGKTDAVPVDVRFEAVERKEKILCDTEEMVDTYAHGAFLFRKIQACFPPAPNLTKSVARQPVGLSDSGYSLVPDVVDQEWPYSMETTESLLQHALGIEFEFDAKRTAEFLDVGAKPGLPIACYGQTVAACCSSIATYLMAYRSDGRSNLTFKGTGFAPSESWKRSTTRTPLEANDCDGSALLILSLLQYAHDTAPTDSFPYLRAVRHVLRPYYTWGIGVLGARGAEASGADIGAHMNGHAVAMMIPTLGFLEAVDKAGAFTTDWNTQDHDAIRDLVGTLMKGKLPTTGETQHALYSDRPSVAEMRFNAVFNPEECDLLAQGHSIEGATPETSRLTSYKDAMAWCDEPYSPGKLLPYGLEGTSPTTPKLHVVGFAAANTDLMTAIKDECAFAMAAPNVGRGYKMLHAGLHGHRFYAQFVEISLHRNHPLRQDTALCETCEAANQFVFGAPERQADAATKFYDERDKLTGTNGERPDHRLSLAGAAPHEIHRREYLLAPLLRVDTHISTHFNYAGEYAKLDVVPRRNTVYTLDALQSKNILSSITCLLQLHTELASRASKANSHCVQYMLAYSTLANNPAGVAHFAQRLQEAATGGGLVDVRIVHDLAHHPVEAKLPQVIQTQLPQATKQAGFFVVVNAMMEIDAPAEQTVDGPGHE
;
A
#
# COMPACT_ATOMS: atom_id res chain seq x y z
N MET A 1 41.52 15.43 18.62
CA MET A 1 41.30 16.25 19.83
C MET A 1 40.08 15.71 20.55
N SER A 2 40.23 15.47 21.85
CA SER A 2 39.28 14.86 22.79
C SER A 2 38.02 15.69 23.05
N LEU A 3 36.88 15.04 23.33
CA LEU A 3 36.27 15.02 24.69
C LEU A 3 34.97 14.21 24.77
N VAL A 4 34.93 13.43 25.84
CA VAL A 4 33.81 12.70 26.46
C VAL A 4 33.13 13.61 27.50
N ARG A 5 31.85 13.32 27.83
CA ARG A 5 31.04 13.67 29.05
C ARG A 5 29.77 14.47 28.71
N GLU A 6 28.62 14.35 29.39
CA GLU A 6 28.11 13.51 30.49
C GLU A 6 26.58 13.77 30.54
N ALA A 7 25.82 12.76 30.94
CA ALA A 7 24.40 12.86 31.21
C ALA A 7 24.12 13.63 32.53
N ARG A 8 23.16 14.56 32.51
CA ARG A 8 22.43 15.04 33.69
C ARG A 8 20.98 15.38 33.32
N ALA A 9 20.03 14.68 33.93
CA ALA A 9 18.73 15.24 34.32
C ALA A 9 18.95 16.14 35.57
N PRO A 10 18.10 17.13 35.93
CA PRO A 10 16.67 16.95 36.22
C PRO A 10 15.73 18.18 35.99
N HIS A 11 14.40 17.95 35.93
CA HIS A 11 13.39 18.52 36.85
C HIS A 11 11.96 18.33 36.32
N ASN A 12 11.13 17.70 37.13
CA ASN A 12 9.67 17.60 37.01
C ASN A 12 9.05 18.54 38.07
N PRO A 13 8.30 19.58 37.69
CA PRO A 13 7.43 20.31 38.59
C PRO A 13 5.97 19.98 38.24
N ASN A 14 5.33 19.13 39.05
CA ASN A 14 3.94 19.25 39.48
C ASN A 14 3.52 17.96 40.21
N ALA A 15 3.83 17.96 41.51
CA ALA A 15 3.06 17.23 42.50
C ALA A 15 1.90 18.13 42.94
N HIS A 16 0.68 17.61 42.93
CA HIS A 16 -0.34 18.07 43.85
C HIS A 16 -1.02 16.87 44.50
N ASP A 17 -1.00 16.93 45.82
CA ASP A 17 -1.54 16.02 46.81
C ASP A 17 -3.04 15.77 46.68
N GLY A 18 -3.43 14.57 47.12
CA GLY A 18 -4.82 14.19 47.39
C GLY A 18 -4.89 12.83 48.06
N GLY A 19 -4.26 12.68 49.23
CA GLY A 19 -4.43 11.49 50.07
C GLY A 19 -5.68 11.58 50.93
N ILE A 20 -6.41 10.47 51.06
CA ILE A 20 -7.19 10.12 52.26
C ILE A 20 -7.06 8.60 52.50
N ASP A 21 -6.50 8.29 53.67
CA ASP A 21 -6.40 6.99 54.34
C ASP A 21 -7.78 6.47 54.78
N GLY A 22 -7.96 5.14 54.79
CA GLY A 22 -9.23 4.53 55.20
C GLY A 22 -9.22 3.01 55.39
N LEU A 23 -8.38 2.50 56.30
CA LEU A 23 -8.64 1.42 57.27
C LEU A 23 -9.58 0.23 56.93
N ARG A 24 -9.00 -0.97 57.16
CA ARG A 24 -9.51 -2.17 57.89
C ARG A 24 -9.84 -3.45 57.10
N ARG A 25 -9.01 -4.47 57.42
CA ARG A 25 -9.34 -5.85 57.82
C ARG A 25 -10.82 -6.24 57.69
N CYS A 26 -11.08 -7.25 56.87
CA CYS A 26 -11.97 -8.35 57.24
C CYS A 26 -11.32 -9.67 56.84
N VAL A 27 -11.09 -10.48 57.86
CA VAL A 27 -10.85 -11.91 57.83
C VAL A 27 -12.19 -12.56 57.50
N MET A 28 -12.25 -13.40 56.48
CA MET A 28 -13.17 -14.53 56.41
C MET A 28 -12.38 -15.67 55.78
N GLU A 29 -11.94 -16.57 56.66
CA GLU A 29 -11.73 -17.98 56.32
C GLU A 29 -13.07 -18.52 55.81
N ASP A 30 -13.08 -19.15 54.65
CA ASP A 30 -14.04 -20.21 54.35
C ASP A 30 -13.38 -21.19 53.38
N GLU A 31 -13.23 -22.40 53.90
CA GLU A 31 -12.77 -23.60 53.20
C GLU A 31 -13.75 -23.93 52.07
N TYR A 32 -13.27 -23.92 50.84
CA TYR A 32 -13.82 -24.79 49.78
C TYR A 32 -12.68 -25.53 49.12
N ALA A 33 -12.57 -26.80 49.49
CA ALA A 33 -11.78 -27.81 48.82
C ALA A 33 -12.21 -27.91 47.35
N LEU A 34 -11.35 -27.44 46.45
CA LEU A 34 -11.43 -27.78 45.03
C LEU A 34 -10.51 -28.96 44.77
N ASN A 35 -11.14 -30.09 44.42
CA ASN A 35 -10.50 -31.28 43.87
C ASN A 35 -9.48 -30.91 42.79
N PRO A 36 -8.29 -31.56 42.75
CA PRO A 36 -7.42 -31.48 41.59
C PRO A 36 -8.13 -32.16 40.42
N GLY A 37 -8.60 -31.35 39.47
CA GLY A 37 -9.00 -31.82 38.14
C GLY A 37 -7.80 -32.44 37.41
N PRO A 38 -8.06 -33.29 36.41
CA PRO A 38 -7.04 -34.15 35.82
C PRO A 38 -5.93 -33.33 35.17
N GLU A 39 -4.69 -33.79 35.35
CA GLU A 39 -3.52 -33.31 34.64
C GLU A 39 -3.84 -33.13 33.15
N LEU A 40 -3.90 -31.86 32.72
CA LEU A 40 -3.84 -31.51 31.31
C LEU A 40 -2.44 -31.85 30.83
N ASN A 41 -2.30 -33.05 30.25
CA ASN A 41 -1.12 -33.44 29.50
C ASN A 41 -0.81 -32.35 28.47
N ALA A 42 0.28 -31.63 28.69
CA ALA A 42 0.84 -30.61 27.80
C ALA A 42 1.36 -31.18 26.45
N GLU A 43 1.10 -32.45 26.16
CA GLU A 43 1.48 -33.13 24.91
C GLU A 43 0.51 -32.84 23.74
N GLY A 44 -0.59 -32.12 23.96
CA GLY A 44 -1.60 -31.82 22.93
C GLY A 44 -1.38 -30.58 22.06
N LEU A 45 -0.38 -29.73 22.36
CA LEU A 45 -0.15 -28.45 21.65
C LEU A 45 1.14 -28.41 20.82
N ALA A 46 1.94 -29.48 20.83
CA ALA A 46 3.04 -29.66 19.91
C ALA A 46 2.52 -30.40 18.67
N VAL A 47 1.97 -29.68 17.69
CA VAL A 47 1.82 -30.23 16.34
C VAL A 47 3.24 -30.56 15.86
N PRO A 48 3.59 -31.84 15.61
CA PRO A 48 4.89 -32.16 15.05
C PRO A 48 4.87 -31.72 13.58
N LEU A 49 5.40 -30.54 13.31
CA LEU A 49 5.81 -30.10 11.97
C LEU A 49 6.97 -31.00 11.49
N LYS A 50 6.68 -32.28 11.19
CA LYS A 50 7.56 -33.12 10.38
C LYS A 50 7.38 -32.71 8.92
N MET A 51 7.83 -31.51 8.56
CA MET A 51 8.11 -31.17 7.17
C MET A 51 9.54 -31.61 6.88
N ALA A 52 9.68 -32.64 6.04
CA ALA A 52 10.93 -32.87 5.34
C ALA A 52 11.08 -31.72 4.34
N VAL A 53 11.82 -30.67 4.73
CA VAL A 53 12.11 -29.51 3.87
C VAL A 53 13.14 -29.93 2.84
N HIS A 54 12.69 -30.57 1.77
CA HIS A 54 13.34 -30.40 0.48
C HIS A 54 12.63 -29.22 -0.18
N ALA A 55 13.28 -28.07 -0.21
CA ALA A 55 12.84 -26.98 -1.07
C ALA A 55 12.78 -27.56 -2.49
N ASN A 56 11.59 -27.64 -3.08
CA ASN A 56 11.44 -28.01 -4.49
C ASN A 56 12.05 -26.89 -5.31
N VAL A 57 13.34 -27.01 -5.61
CA VAL A 57 13.99 -26.23 -6.65
C VAL A 57 13.48 -26.81 -7.96
N GLU A 58 12.45 -26.20 -8.55
CA GLU A 58 12.20 -26.42 -9.98
C GLU A 58 13.50 -26.09 -10.70
N ALA A 59 13.97 -27.01 -11.55
CA ALA A 59 15.26 -26.87 -12.21
C ALA A 59 15.26 -25.61 -13.08
N THR A 60 15.75 -24.51 -12.53
CA THR A 60 16.02 -23.30 -13.29
C THR A 60 17.14 -23.59 -14.29
N GLU A 61 17.17 -22.90 -15.43
CA GLU A 61 18.25 -23.02 -16.42
C GLU A 61 19.65 -22.66 -15.86
N SER A 62 19.74 -22.14 -14.64
CA SER A 62 21.01 -21.83 -14.00
C SER A 62 21.77 -23.09 -13.60
N GLN A 63 23.03 -23.15 -14.01
CA GLN A 63 23.97 -24.20 -13.61
C GLN A 63 24.65 -23.90 -12.27
N TYR A 64 24.51 -22.68 -11.74
CA TYR A 64 25.24 -22.22 -10.55
C TYR A 64 24.29 -21.77 -9.44
N TYR A 65 24.61 -22.15 -8.21
CA TYR A 65 23.79 -21.88 -7.02
C TYR A 65 24.66 -21.38 -5.88
N MET A 66 24.12 -20.48 -5.07
CA MET A 66 24.62 -20.20 -3.75
C MET A 66 24.01 -21.23 -2.80
N GLU A 67 24.86 -22.05 -2.19
CA GLU A 67 24.47 -23.04 -1.20
C GLU A 67 24.87 -22.56 0.19
N ALA A 68 23.95 -22.57 1.15
CA ALA A 68 24.23 -22.23 2.55
C ALA A 68 23.31 -23.01 3.51
N GLN A 69 23.81 -23.24 4.72
CA GLN A 69 22.99 -23.69 5.86
C GLN A 69 22.41 -22.47 6.58
N ILE A 70 21.09 -22.38 6.63
CA ILE A 70 20.34 -21.23 7.13
C ILE A 70 19.59 -21.59 8.40
N THR A 71 19.63 -20.70 9.41
CA THR A 71 18.85 -20.77 10.65
C THR A 71 18.18 -19.42 10.89
N GLN A 72 17.12 -19.37 11.69
CA GLN A 72 16.51 -18.10 12.09
C GLN A 72 16.35 -18.02 13.61
N ALA A 73 16.91 -16.98 14.19
CA ALA A 73 16.73 -16.65 15.60
C ALA A 73 15.78 -15.46 15.72
N GLN A 74 14.80 -15.56 16.61
CA GLN A 74 13.96 -14.42 17.01
C GLN A 74 13.48 -14.63 18.45
N PRO A 75 13.01 -13.57 19.15
CA PRO A 75 12.45 -13.74 20.48
C PRO A 75 11.29 -14.74 20.47
N TYR A 76 11.21 -15.59 21.51
CA TYR A 76 10.16 -16.61 21.60
C TYR A 76 8.84 -16.00 22.10
N TYR A 77 8.22 -15.18 21.25
CA TYR A 77 7.00 -14.43 21.59
C TYR A 77 5.88 -15.34 22.08
N ALA A 78 5.73 -16.55 21.51
CA ALA A 78 4.72 -17.50 21.97
C ALA A 78 4.92 -17.91 23.44
N ALA A 79 6.15 -18.29 23.84
CA ALA A 79 6.43 -18.63 25.22
C ALA A 79 6.25 -17.42 26.16
N ALA A 80 6.71 -16.24 25.74
CA ALA A 80 6.55 -15.02 26.52
C ALA A 80 5.07 -14.61 26.69
N PHE A 81 4.27 -14.75 25.63
CA PHE A 81 2.83 -14.51 25.64
C PHE A 81 2.12 -15.48 26.59
N LEU A 82 2.45 -16.77 26.54
CA LEU A 82 1.85 -17.78 27.42
C LEU A 82 2.25 -17.60 28.91
N GLN A 83 3.45 -17.08 29.17
CA GLN A 83 3.95 -16.86 30.55
C GLN A 83 3.47 -15.55 31.16
N GLY A 84 3.54 -14.45 30.41
CA GLY A 84 3.30 -13.09 30.91
C GLY A 84 1.99 -12.46 30.42
N GLY A 85 1.30 -13.09 29.47
CA GLY A 85 0.19 -12.48 28.75
C GLY A 85 0.64 -11.50 27.66
N GLY A 86 -0.35 -10.97 26.93
CA GLY A 86 -0.18 -9.98 25.89
C GLY A 86 -1.50 -9.68 25.18
N GLN A 87 -1.53 -8.63 24.35
CA GLN A 87 -2.67 -8.38 23.47
C GLN A 87 -2.56 -9.28 22.21
N LEU A 88 -3.69 -9.66 21.60
CA LEU A 88 -3.71 -10.58 20.46
C LEU A 88 -2.97 -10.05 19.22
N ASP A 89 -2.98 -8.73 19.01
CA ASP A 89 -2.21 -8.02 17.98
C ASP A 89 -0.68 -8.15 18.18
N THR A 90 -0.24 -8.37 19.43
CA THR A 90 1.16 -8.65 19.80
C THR A 90 1.57 -10.10 19.52
N ALA A 91 0.62 -11.02 19.36
CA ALA A 91 0.93 -12.43 19.14
C ALA A 91 1.52 -12.59 17.72
N ALA A 92 2.79 -13.00 17.67
CA ALA A 92 3.48 -13.25 16.41
C ALA A 92 4.35 -14.51 16.50
N ALA A 93 4.00 -15.57 15.78
CA ALA A 93 4.83 -16.74 15.59
C ALA A 93 5.74 -16.56 14.36
N PHE A 94 6.87 -17.28 14.28
CA PHE A 94 7.64 -17.32 13.03
C PHE A 94 6.79 -17.96 11.92
N SER A 95 6.97 -17.47 10.70
CA SER A 95 6.39 -18.07 9.50
C SER A 95 7.53 -18.30 8.49
N GLU A 96 7.20 -18.28 7.21
CA GLU A 96 8.12 -18.52 6.12
C GLU A 96 9.14 -17.38 5.98
N THR A 97 10.33 -17.76 5.52
CA THR A 97 11.40 -16.85 5.14
C THR A 97 11.76 -17.10 3.69
N ASP A 98 11.68 -16.05 2.90
CA ASP A 98 12.09 -16.00 1.51
C ASP A 98 13.55 -15.53 1.42
N VAL A 99 14.32 -16.20 0.58
CA VAL A 99 15.74 -15.92 0.33
C VAL A 99 15.95 -15.80 -1.18
N SER A 100 16.59 -14.73 -1.62
CA SER A 100 16.98 -14.52 -3.00
C SER A 100 18.40 -13.93 -3.10
N LEU A 101 18.94 -13.88 -4.31
CA LEU A 101 20.14 -13.10 -4.63
C LEU A 101 19.75 -11.85 -5.43
N THR A 102 20.62 -10.86 -5.49
CA THR A 102 20.46 -9.67 -6.35
C THR A 102 20.06 -10.07 -7.78
N GLY A 103 18.92 -9.59 -8.27
CA GLY A 103 18.44 -9.85 -9.63
C GLY A 103 17.85 -11.24 -9.85
N SER A 104 17.55 -11.98 -8.79
CA SER A 104 16.77 -13.22 -8.89
C SER A 104 15.35 -12.92 -9.37
N THR A 105 14.82 -13.78 -10.23
CA THR A 105 13.43 -13.71 -10.70
C THR A 105 12.46 -14.50 -9.83
N SER A 106 12.99 -15.35 -8.94
CA SER A 106 12.21 -16.13 -7.97
C SER A 106 12.97 -16.29 -6.66
N PRO A 107 12.25 -16.38 -5.52
CA PRO A 107 12.82 -16.64 -4.21
C PRO A 107 12.84 -18.15 -3.93
N VAL A 108 13.72 -18.57 -3.01
CA VAL A 108 13.57 -19.83 -2.28
C VAL A 108 12.89 -19.52 -0.95
N HIS A 109 11.80 -20.22 -0.62
CA HIS A 109 11.08 -20.01 0.63
C HIS A 109 11.08 -21.26 1.49
N LEU A 110 11.17 -21.07 2.80
CA LEU A 110 11.16 -22.15 3.78
C LEU A 110 10.81 -21.62 5.18
N VAL A 111 10.31 -22.51 6.04
CA VAL A 111 10.16 -22.22 7.46
C VAL A 111 11.47 -22.55 8.16
N LEU A 112 12.07 -21.55 8.81
CA LEU A 112 13.36 -21.68 9.49
C LEU A 112 13.19 -21.89 11.00
N GLU A 113 13.89 -22.87 11.55
CA GLU A 113 13.96 -23.09 13.00
C GLU A 113 15.26 -22.52 13.58
N PRO A 114 15.27 -22.08 14.86
CA PRO A 114 16.50 -21.61 15.51
C PRO A 114 17.54 -22.72 15.70
N SER A 115 17.08 -23.95 16.01
CA SER A 115 17.94 -25.06 16.40
C SER A 115 18.33 -25.99 15.25
N ARG A 116 17.71 -25.84 14.08
CA ARG A 116 17.87 -26.78 12.97
C ARG A 116 18.24 -26.04 11.69
N PRO A 117 19.52 -26.10 11.25
CA PRO A 117 19.91 -25.51 9.99
C PRO A 117 19.22 -26.20 8.82
N ALA A 118 18.68 -25.41 7.90
CA ALA A 118 18.15 -25.86 6.63
C ALA A 118 19.18 -25.59 5.52
N LEU A 119 19.44 -26.58 4.67
CA LEU A 119 20.28 -26.38 3.49
C LEU A 119 19.45 -25.68 2.41
N VAL A 120 19.90 -24.50 1.97
CA VAL A 120 19.24 -23.71 0.94
C VAL A 120 20.17 -23.57 -0.26
N ARG A 121 19.59 -23.67 -1.46
CA ARG A 121 20.28 -23.41 -2.73
C ARG A 121 19.53 -22.35 -3.50
N VAL A 122 20.13 -21.18 -3.66
CA VAL A 122 19.55 -20.07 -4.43
C VAL A 122 20.26 -19.97 -5.76
N ALA A 123 19.52 -20.04 -6.87
CA ALA A 123 20.10 -19.94 -8.21
C ALA A 123 20.81 -18.59 -8.40
N LEU A 124 22.01 -18.60 -9.00
CA LEU A 124 22.67 -17.38 -9.43
C LEU A 124 22.00 -16.93 -10.74
N PRO A 125 21.47 -15.71 -10.80
CA PRO A 125 21.02 -15.12 -12.06
C PRO A 125 22.16 -15.10 -13.08
N SER A 126 21.85 -15.40 -14.34
CA SER A 126 22.83 -15.33 -15.43
C SER A 126 23.43 -13.92 -15.58
N THR A 127 22.64 -12.89 -15.27
CA THR A 127 23.06 -11.48 -15.24
C THR A 127 24.12 -11.17 -14.18
N MET A 128 24.26 -12.02 -13.15
CA MET A 128 25.30 -11.89 -12.13
C MET A 128 26.63 -12.56 -12.51
N LEU A 129 26.65 -13.40 -13.56
CA LEU A 129 27.81 -14.21 -13.91
C LEU A 129 28.52 -13.62 -15.13
N GLY A 130 29.70 -13.03 -14.89
CA GLY A 130 30.68 -12.79 -15.94
C GLY A 130 31.52 -14.03 -16.21
N ASP A 131 31.94 -14.22 -17.46
CA ASP A 131 32.82 -15.33 -17.87
C ASP A 131 34.26 -14.82 -18.05
N ASP A 132 35.16 -15.17 -17.13
CA ASP A 132 36.61 -14.90 -17.22
C ASP A 132 37.41 -16.22 -17.29
N GLY A 133 36.89 -17.19 -18.04
CA GLY A 133 37.50 -18.50 -18.20
C GLY A 133 37.22 -19.45 -17.02
N LYS A 134 38.21 -19.69 -16.14
CA LYS A 134 38.09 -20.69 -15.05
C LYS A 134 37.38 -20.17 -13.80
N LEU A 135 37.36 -18.86 -13.59
CA LEU A 135 36.70 -18.22 -12.45
C LEU A 135 35.42 -17.55 -12.93
N LYS A 136 34.36 -17.60 -12.10
CA LYS A 136 33.16 -16.82 -12.36
C LYS A 136 33.26 -15.46 -11.70
N ALA A 137 33.12 -14.41 -12.51
CA ALA A 137 33.09 -13.04 -12.04
C ALA A 137 31.68 -12.73 -11.52
N ILE A 138 31.58 -12.21 -10.30
CA ILE A 138 30.33 -11.77 -9.69
C ILE A 138 30.48 -10.30 -9.31
N ASP A 139 29.42 -9.51 -9.50
CA ASP A 139 29.39 -8.13 -9.01
C ASP A 139 29.67 -8.08 -7.50
N HIS A 140 30.65 -7.29 -7.04
CA HIS A 140 30.99 -7.20 -5.62
C HIS A 140 29.86 -6.63 -4.74
N ARG A 141 28.89 -5.91 -5.34
CA ARG A 141 27.69 -5.43 -4.64
C ARG A 141 26.54 -6.42 -4.66
N ALA A 142 26.74 -7.63 -5.20
CA ALA A 142 25.75 -8.70 -5.11
C ALA A 142 25.46 -9.03 -3.64
N LYS A 143 24.18 -9.26 -3.34
CA LYS A 143 23.68 -9.54 -2.00
C LYS A 143 22.87 -10.82 -1.97
N ILE A 144 22.83 -11.42 -0.79
CA ILE A 144 21.72 -12.27 -0.38
C ILE A 144 20.66 -11.35 0.23
N ASN A 145 19.42 -11.49 -0.25
CA ASN A 145 18.26 -10.72 0.20
C ASN A 145 17.29 -11.69 0.88
N ILE A 146 16.77 -11.28 2.03
CA ILE A 146 15.98 -12.13 2.90
C ILE A 146 14.76 -11.34 3.35
N THR A 147 13.58 -11.91 3.15
CA THR A 147 12.32 -11.38 3.68
C THR A 147 11.71 -12.42 4.59
N GLY A 148 11.50 -12.08 5.85
CA GLY A 148 10.83 -12.97 6.80
C GLY A 148 9.37 -12.58 6.97
N THR A 149 8.51 -13.56 7.15
CA THR A 149 7.12 -13.37 7.56
C THR A 149 6.89 -13.95 8.97
N ARG A 150 5.75 -13.58 9.56
CA ARG A 150 5.26 -14.05 10.85
C ARG A 150 3.79 -14.36 10.75
N VAL A 151 3.31 -15.30 11.54
CA VAL A 151 1.87 -15.47 11.72
C VAL A 151 1.43 -14.55 12.86
N GLY A 152 0.46 -13.67 12.63
CA GLY A 152 -0.24 -13.00 13.73
C GLY A 152 -1.70 -12.77 13.42
N ALA A 153 -2.37 -11.92 14.20
CA ALA A 153 -3.81 -11.69 14.08
C ALA A 153 -4.12 -10.37 13.36
N ALA A 154 -5.05 -10.44 12.42
CA ALA A 154 -5.77 -9.28 11.89
C ALA A 154 -6.75 -8.72 12.94
N ILE A 155 -7.28 -7.53 12.71
CA ILE A 155 -8.20 -6.85 13.65
C ILE A 155 -9.46 -7.68 13.97
N ASN A 156 -9.87 -8.56 13.06
CA ASN A 156 -11.02 -9.45 13.21
C ASN A 156 -10.66 -10.82 13.83
N GLY A 157 -9.45 -10.96 14.36
CA GLY A 157 -8.95 -12.20 14.98
C GLY A 157 -8.52 -13.27 13.99
N THR A 158 -8.52 -12.99 12.68
CA THR A 158 -8.04 -13.94 11.67
C THR A 158 -6.52 -14.07 11.73
N LEU A 159 -6.03 -15.32 11.82
CA LEU A 159 -4.60 -15.59 11.68
C LEU A 159 -4.17 -15.36 10.23
N CYS A 160 -3.08 -14.64 10.05
CA CYS A 160 -2.58 -14.21 8.75
C CYS A 160 -1.06 -14.11 8.78
N ASP A 161 -0.46 -14.22 7.61
CA ASP A 161 0.94 -13.87 7.45
C ASP A 161 1.07 -12.35 7.53
N THR A 162 2.03 -11.87 8.30
CA THR A 162 2.45 -10.48 8.31
C THR A 162 3.92 -10.44 8.00
N TYR A 163 4.37 -9.32 7.46
CA TYR A 163 5.78 -9.06 7.32
C TYR A 163 6.46 -9.05 8.70
N SER A 164 7.63 -9.66 8.79
CA SER A 164 8.46 -9.61 10.00
C SER A 164 9.63 -8.66 9.86
N GLY A 165 10.01 -8.35 8.62
CA GLY A 165 11.17 -7.55 8.28
C GLY A 165 11.90 -8.14 7.08
N ALA A 166 12.84 -7.37 6.54
CA ALA A 166 13.77 -7.84 5.52
C ALA A 166 15.20 -7.43 5.87
N GLY A 167 16.15 -8.15 5.30
CA GLY A 167 17.56 -8.00 5.55
C GLY A 167 18.36 -8.40 4.33
N SER A 168 19.50 -7.77 4.16
CA SER A 168 20.42 -8.12 3.07
C SER A 168 21.85 -8.12 3.57
N ALA A 169 22.69 -8.94 2.94
CA ALA A 169 24.12 -8.98 3.21
C ALA A 169 24.90 -9.17 1.91
N TYR A 170 26.05 -8.51 1.78
CA TYR A 170 26.91 -8.71 0.61
C TYR A 170 27.36 -10.17 0.52
N LEU A 171 27.16 -10.75 -0.65
CA LEU A 171 27.53 -12.14 -0.93
C LEU A 171 29.03 -12.35 -0.72
N ALA A 172 29.87 -11.39 -1.10
CA ALA A 172 31.31 -11.43 -0.86
C ALA A 172 31.68 -11.53 0.63
N SER A 173 30.90 -10.90 1.51
CA SER A 173 31.13 -10.98 2.96
C SER A 173 30.67 -12.32 3.51
N VAL A 174 29.52 -12.82 3.05
CA VAL A 174 28.97 -14.13 3.43
C VAL A 174 29.90 -15.27 3.00
N LEU A 175 30.41 -15.25 1.76
CA LEU A 175 31.30 -16.30 1.25
C LEU A 175 32.70 -16.28 1.89
N ARG A 176 33.25 -15.09 2.21
CA ARG A 176 34.56 -14.97 2.88
C ARG A 176 34.57 -15.54 4.29
N GLN A 177 33.42 -15.59 4.93
CA GLN A 177 33.27 -16.24 6.22
C GLN A 177 33.42 -17.78 6.13
N GLY A 178 33.22 -18.38 4.96
CA GLY A 178 33.45 -19.80 4.70
C GLY A 178 32.64 -20.70 5.64
N ALA A 179 33.34 -21.46 6.49
CA ALA A 179 32.72 -22.33 7.50
C ALA A 179 32.17 -21.56 8.72
N THR A 180 32.46 -20.27 8.85
CA THR A 180 31.95 -19.44 9.95
C THR A 180 30.52 -18.93 9.67
N HIS A 181 29.90 -18.32 10.68
CA HIS A 181 28.49 -17.99 10.68
C HIS A 181 28.26 -16.49 10.46
N SER A 182 27.57 -16.12 9.37
CA SER A 182 27.11 -14.75 9.09
C SER A 182 25.73 -14.54 9.69
N GLN A 183 25.46 -13.34 10.22
CA GLN A 183 24.14 -12.98 10.72
C GLN A 183 23.58 -11.84 9.87
N VAL A 184 22.36 -12.05 9.37
CA VAL A 184 21.61 -11.05 8.61
C VAL A 184 20.40 -10.62 9.44
N PRO A 185 20.43 -9.42 10.02
CA PRO A 185 19.29 -8.93 10.78
C PRO A 185 18.13 -8.56 9.84
N LEU A 186 16.90 -8.94 10.22
CA LEU A 186 15.68 -8.54 9.54
C LEU A 186 15.09 -7.30 10.21
N ILE A 187 15.04 -6.19 9.47
CA ILE A 187 14.59 -4.87 9.91
C ILE A 187 13.14 -4.65 9.48
N TYR A 188 12.32 -4.10 10.38
CA TYR A 188 10.92 -3.78 10.11
C TYR A 188 10.72 -2.27 9.95
N GLY A 189 10.46 -1.82 8.73
CA GLY A 189 10.09 -0.44 8.42
C GLY A 189 11.00 0.60 9.09
N THR A 190 10.38 1.61 9.72
CA THR A 190 11.12 2.68 10.44
C THR A 190 11.74 2.23 11.77
N ILE A 191 11.42 1.03 12.26
CA ILE A 191 11.93 0.51 13.53
C ILE A 191 13.32 -0.09 13.33
N GLY A 192 14.35 0.62 13.83
CA GLY A 192 15.74 0.15 13.75
C GLY A 192 16.07 -1.09 14.57
N ALA A 193 15.19 -1.50 15.49
CA ALA A 193 15.38 -2.71 16.26
C ALA A 193 14.91 -3.94 15.47
N HIS A 194 15.82 -4.89 15.24
CA HIS A 194 15.57 -6.08 14.44
C HIS A 194 14.44 -6.95 15.03
N SER A 195 13.62 -7.50 14.14
CA SER A 195 12.53 -8.42 14.51
C SER A 195 13.06 -9.85 14.67
N ALA A 196 13.91 -10.27 13.74
CA ALA A 196 14.53 -11.59 13.66
C ALA A 196 15.94 -11.44 13.09
N THR A 197 16.74 -12.49 13.21
CA THR A 197 18.08 -12.60 12.62
C THR A 197 18.19 -13.94 11.91
N VAL A 198 18.62 -13.91 10.65
CA VAL A 198 18.89 -15.12 9.87
C VAL A 198 20.39 -15.40 9.88
N GLY A 199 20.74 -16.58 10.36
CA GLY A 199 22.11 -17.07 10.42
C GLY A 199 22.46 -17.91 9.19
N LEU A 200 23.54 -17.58 8.50
CA LEU A 200 24.05 -18.27 7.31
C LEU A 200 25.39 -18.92 7.66
N SER A 201 25.57 -20.18 7.29
CA SER A 201 26.82 -20.93 7.55
C SER A 201 27.16 -21.84 6.40
N SER A 202 28.45 -22.18 6.27
CA SER A 202 28.96 -23.04 5.18
C SER A 202 28.56 -22.52 3.78
N ALA A 203 28.51 -21.20 3.62
CA ALA A 203 28.06 -20.58 2.37
C ALA A 203 29.12 -20.76 1.28
N ARG A 204 28.72 -21.21 0.09
CA ARG A 204 29.60 -21.45 -1.06
C ARG A 204 28.84 -21.32 -2.38
N ILE A 205 29.57 -21.08 -3.47
CA ILE A 205 29.02 -21.19 -4.83
C ILE A 205 29.28 -22.61 -5.33
N VAL A 206 28.26 -23.22 -5.91
CA VAL A 206 28.31 -24.59 -6.43
C VAL A 206 27.76 -24.65 -7.84
N GLN A 207 28.31 -25.53 -8.66
CA GLN A 207 27.70 -26.01 -9.89
C GLN A 207 26.82 -27.22 -9.57
N TRP A 208 25.57 -27.21 -10.02
CA TRP A 208 24.63 -28.30 -9.76
C TRP A 208 23.66 -28.49 -10.92
N ASP A 209 23.48 -29.73 -11.36
CA ASP A 209 22.60 -30.12 -12.47
C ASP A 209 21.26 -30.71 -11.99
N GLY A 210 20.97 -30.62 -10.70
CA GLY A 210 19.78 -31.20 -10.08
C GLY A 210 19.87 -32.70 -9.78
N LYS A 211 20.90 -33.41 -10.29
CA LYS A 211 20.97 -34.88 -10.26
C LYS A 211 22.23 -35.41 -9.57
N THR A 212 23.31 -34.68 -9.65
CA THR A 212 24.63 -35.03 -9.10
C THR A 212 24.90 -34.27 -7.81
N ASP A 213 26.01 -34.61 -7.14
CA ASP A 213 26.49 -33.83 -6.01
C ASP A 213 26.92 -32.44 -6.47
N ALA A 214 26.59 -31.42 -5.67
CA ALA A 214 26.96 -30.05 -5.96
C ALA A 214 28.49 -29.86 -5.86
N VAL A 215 29.10 -29.33 -6.93
CA VAL A 215 30.56 -29.16 -7.03
C VAL A 215 30.91 -27.69 -6.73
N PRO A 216 31.76 -27.39 -5.73
CA PRO A 216 32.17 -26.01 -5.44
C PRO A 216 32.86 -25.33 -6.63
N VAL A 217 32.57 -24.05 -6.83
CA VAL A 217 33.13 -23.21 -7.90
C VAL A 217 33.79 -21.98 -7.27
N ASP A 218 35.01 -21.69 -7.70
CA ASP A 218 35.72 -20.48 -7.28
C ASP A 218 35.17 -19.24 -8.00
N VAL A 219 34.99 -18.16 -7.23
CA VAL A 219 34.41 -16.91 -7.73
C VAL A 219 35.31 -15.71 -7.41
N ARG A 220 35.30 -14.73 -8.31
CA ARG A 220 35.95 -13.43 -8.12
C ARG A 220 34.89 -12.34 -8.03
N PHE A 221 35.01 -11.46 -7.04
CA PHE A 221 34.14 -10.29 -6.93
C PHE A 221 34.76 -9.09 -7.61
N GLU A 222 34.00 -8.44 -8.49
CA GLU A 222 34.46 -7.33 -9.31
C GLU A 222 33.70 -6.03 -9.02
N ALA A 223 34.47 -4.95 -8.93
CA ALA A 223 33.94 -3.61 -8.86
C ALA A 223 34.01 -2.95 -10.22
N VAL A 224 32.88 -2.40 -10.65
CA VAL A 224 32.80 -1.55 -11.84
C VAL A 224 32.92 -0.11 -11.35
N GLU A 225 34.08 0.50 -11.53
CA GLU A 225 34.41 1.84 -10.98
C GLU A 225 33.34 2.90 -11.28
N ARG A 226 32.85 2.93 -12.53
CA ARG A 226 31.78 3.86 -12.94
C ARG A 226 30.50 3.66 -12.13
N LYS A 227 30.11 2.41 -11.88
CA LYS A 227 28.92 2.07 -11.09
C LYS A 227 29.09 2.53 -9.64
N GLU A 228 30.23 2.23 -9.04
CA GLU A 228 30.52 2.62 -7.65
C GLU A 228 30.50 4.14 -7.47
N LYS A 229 31.04 4.87 -8.44
CA LYS A 229 30.98 6.33 -8.40
C LYS A 229 29.53 6.84 -8.38
N ILE A 230 28.68 6.37 -9.29
CA ILE A 230 27.27 6.79 -9.37
C ILE A 230 26.52 6.45 -8.07
N LEU A 231 26.73 5.25 -7.53
CA LEU A 231 26.09 4.83 -6.30
C LEU A 231 26.56 5.66 -5.10
N CYS A 232 27.86 5.89 -4.95
CA CYS A 232 28.41 6.74 -3.88
C CYS A 232 27.83 8.17 -3.95
N ASP A 233 27.77 8.76 -5.15
CA ASP A 233 27.19 10.10 -5.33
C ASP A 233 25.68 10.10 -4.97
N THR A 234 24.97 9.00 -5.24
CA THR A 234 23.53 8.89 -4.94
C THR A 234 23.24 8.87 -3.43
N GLU A 235 24.10 8.31 -2.60
CA GLU A 235 23.88 8.23 -1.14
C GLU A 235 23.78 9.64 -0.52
N GLU A 236 24.68 10.56 -0.89
CA GLU A 236 24.66 11.97 -0.47
C GLU A 236 23.39 12.69 -0.98
N MET A 237 22.93 12.34 -2.19
CA MET A 237 21.71 12.90 -2.77
C MET A 237 20.45 12.46 -2.03
N VAL A 238 20.37 11.23 -1.51
CA VAL A 238 19.20 10.74 -0.77
C VAL A 238 19.02 11.49 0.54
N ASP A 239 20.10 11.72 1.29
CA ASP A 239 20.04 12.51 2.54
C ASP A 239 19.62 13.95 2.25
N THR A 240 20.20 14.55 1.21
CA THR A 240 19.83 15.90 0.75
C THR A 240 18.36 15.97 0.34
N TYR A 241 17.85 14.95 -0.36
CA TYR A 241 16.45 14.84 -0.75
C TYR A 241 15.54 14.73 0.48
N ALA A 242 15.85 13.85 1.42
CA ALA A 242 15.05 13.69 2.62
C ALA A 242 15.00 14.99 3.46
N HIS A 243 16.15 15.65 3.64
CA HIS A 243 16.26 16.90 4.37
C HIS A 243 15.53 18.05 3.67
N GLY A 244 15.69 18.18 2.34
CA GLY A 244 15.01 19.19 1.53
C GLY A 244 13.49 19.05 1.62
N ALA A 245 12.97 17.83 1.50
CA ALA A 245 11.54 17.57 1.66
C ALA A 245 11.05 17.93 3.07
N PHE A 246 11.79 17.56 4.12
CA PHE A 246 11.44 17.93 5.49
C PHE A 246 11.42 19.44 5.69
N LEU A 247 12.42 20.18 5.20
CA LEU A 247 12.47 21.64 5.28
C LEU A 247 11.31 22.29 4.50
N PHE A 248 11.02 21.80 3.30
CA PHE A 248 9.87 22.27 2.51
C PHE A 248 8.57 22.14 3.30
N ARG A 249 8.34 20.98 3.92
CA ARG A 249 7.15 20.72 4.74
C ARG A 249 7.12 21.56 6.02
N LYS A 250 8.27 21.82 6.63
CA LYS A 250 8.35 22.59 7.87
C LYS A 250 8.16 24.09 7.65
N ILE A 251 8.65 24.63 6.54
CA ILE A 251 8.79 26.08 6.32
C ILE A 251 7.77 26.60 5.31
N GLN A 252 7.48 25.83 4.26
CA GLN A 252 6.65 26.28 3.15
C GLN A 252 5.27 25.63 3.23
N ALA A 253 5.18 24.31 3.08
CA ALA A 253 3.89 23.64 3.01
C ALA A 253 3.54 22.93 4.33
N CYS A 254 3.42 23.65 5.44
CA CYS A 254 3.12 23.04 6.73
C CYS A 254 1.71 22.43 6.74
N PHE A 255 1.55 21.25 7.31
CA PHE A 255 0.24 20.70 7.65
C PHE A 255 0.02 20.82 9.17
N PRO A 256 -0.59 21.92 9.65
CA PRO A 256 -0.63 22.21 11.09
C PRO A 256 -1.19 21.11 11.99
N PRO A 257 -2.23 20.34 11.59
CA PRO A 257 -2.75 19.26 12.43
C PRO A 257 -1.73 18.16 12.72
N ALA A 258 -0.80 17.93 11.80
CA ALA A 258 0.28 16.96 11.94
C ALA A 258 1.52 17.44 11.15
N PRO A 259 2.34 18.35 11.73
CA PRO A 259 3.44 19.01 10.99
C PRO A 259 4.50 18.06 10.43
N ASN A 260 4.63 16.88 11.02
CA ASN A 260 5.56 15.83 10.60
C ASN A 260 4.93 14.82 9.62
N LEU A 261 3.69 15.03 9.18
CA LEU A 261 3.01 14.16 8.23
C LEU A 261 3.56 14.43 6.83
N THR A 262 4.60 13.67 6.48
CA THR A 262 5.27 13.66 5.18
C THR A 262 5.97 12.32 4.96
N LYS A 263 6.04 11.85 3.71
CA LYS A 263 6.70 10.60 3.34
C LYS A 263 7.51 10.79 2.05
N SER A 264 8.71 11.36 2.17
CA SER A 264 9.65 11.50 1.05
C SER A 264 10.52 10.26 0.83
N VAL A 265 10.99 9.67 1.93
CA VAL A 265 11.81 8.45 1.95
C VAL A 265 11.22 7.41 2.91
N ALA A 266 11.49 6.15 2.62
CA ALA A 266 11.11 5.02 3.46
C ALA A 266 12.35 4.19 3.78
N ARG A 267 12.43 3.71 5.01
CA ARG A 267 13.51 2.84 5.45
C ARG A 267 13.37 1.46 4.80
N GLN A 268 14.42 1.00 4.13
CA GLN A 268 14.50 -0.30 3.46
C GLN A 268 15.75 -1.04 3.93
N PRO A 269 15.82 -2.38 3.84
CA PRO A 269 16.99 -3.14 4.27
C PRO A 269 18.28 -2.72 3.57
N VAL A 270 18.16 -2.38 2.29
CA VAL A 270 19.26 -1.91 1.44
C VAL A 270 19.04 -0.44 1.09
N GLY A 271 17.90 -0.11 0.48
CA GLY A 271 17.65 1.24 0.00
C GLY A 271 18.47 1.59 -1.25
N LEU A 272 18.49 2.86 -1.63
CA LEU A 272 19.33 3.38 -2.71
C LEU A 272 20.77 3.44 -2.24
N SER A 273 21.68 2.85 -3.02
CA SER A 273 23.12 2.79 -2.72
C SER A 273 23.47 2.19 -1.34
N ASP A 274 22.64 1.30 -0.82
CA ASP A 274 22.84 0.66 0.49
C ASP A 274 22.74 1.62 1.70
N SER A 275 22.13 2.80 1.50
CA SER A 275 21.88 3.83 2.53
C SER A 275 20.90 3.41 3.63
N GLY A 276 20.15 2.33 3.41
CA GLY A 276 19.01 1.93 4.24
C GLY A 276 17.73 2.74 3.97
N TYR A 277 17.71 3.60 2.95
CA TYR A 277 16.53 4.39 2.57
C TYR A 277 16.25 4.34 1.07
N SER A 278 14.98 4.21 0.69
CA SER A 278 14.50 4.38 -0.69
C SER A 278 13.62 5.61 -0.77
N LEU A 279 13.53 6.24 -1.95
CA LEU A 279 12.50 7.23 -2.19
C LEU A 279 11.14 6.52 -2.17
N VAL A 280 10.09 7.15 -1.64
CA VAL A 280 8.75 6.54 -1.65
C VAL A 280 8.26 6.16 -3.05
N PRO A 281 8.57 6.90 -4.14
CA PRO A 281 8.27 6.46 -5.51
C PRO A 281 8.90 5.12 -5.92
N ASP A 282 10.03 4.75 -5.32
CA ASP A 282 10.66 3.43 -5.54
C ASP A 282 9.99 2.33 -4.70
N VAL A 283 9.30 2.71 -3.61
CA VAL A 283 8.45 1.83 -2.81
C VAL A 283 7.10 1.60 -3.50
N VAL A 284 6.57 2.63 -4.17
CA VAL A 284 5.34 2.54 -4.98
C VAL A 284 5.53 1.65 -6.21
N ASP A 285 6.75 1.52 -6.74
CA ASP A 285 7.11 0.54 -7.77
C ASP A 285 7.20 -0.87 -7.20
N GLN A 286 6.03 -1.47 -6.99
CA GLN A 286 5.88 -2.87 -6.65
C GLN A 286 5.36 -3.68 -7.82
N GLU A 287 5.84 -4.91 -7.90
CA GLU A 287 5.30 -5.91 -8.81
C GLU A 287 3.97 -6.43 -8.27
N TRP A 288 2.98 -6.55 -9.16
CA TRP A 288 1.75 -7.28 -8.86
C TRP A 288 2.07 -8.78 -8.67
N PRO A 289 1.67 -9.39 -7.54
CA PRO A 289 2.16 -10.73 -7.19
C PRO A 289 1.45 -11.85 -7.96
N TYR A 290 0.30 -11.58 -8.60
CA TYR A 290 -0.55 -12.63 -9.19
C TYR A 290 -0.40 -12.74 -10.73
N SER A 291 -0.92 -13.82 -11.32
CA SER A 291 -0.89 -14.04 -12.77
C SER A 291 -1.97 -13.22 -13.50
N MET A 292 -1.93 -13.20 -14.84
CA MET A 292 -2.99 -12.57 -15.64
C MET A 292 -4.34 -13.24 -15.40
N GLU A 293 -4.37 -14.56 -15.29
CA GLU A 293 -5.57 -15.36 -15.06
C GLU A 293 -6.22 -15.04 -13.71
N THR A 294 -5.40 -14.96 -12.65
CA THR A 294 -5.87 -14.53 -11.33
C THR A 294 -6.37 -13.09 -11.36
N THR A 295 -5.64 -12.19 -12.04
CA THR A 295 -6.02 -10.78 -12.15
C THR A 295 -7.36 -10.60 -12.86
N GLU A 296 -7.54 -11.26 -14.01
CA GLU A 296 -8.78 -11.25 -14.77
C GLU A 296 -9.95 -11.77 -13.94
N SER A 297 -9.74 -12.88 -13.22
CA SER A 297 -10.77 -13.47 -12.37
C SER A 297 -11.14 -12.55 -11.20
N LEU A 298 -10.16 -11.90 -10.56
CA LEU A 298 -10.39 -10.91 -9.51
C LEU A 298 -11.19 -9.71 -10.04
N LEU A 299 -10.79 -9.16 -11.19
CA LEU A 299 -11.48 -8.03 -11.82
C LEU A 299 -12.92 -8.40 -12.23
N GLN A 300 -13.12 -9.59 -12.82
CA GLN A 300 -14.43 -10.09 -13.18
C GLN A 300 -15.39 -10.10 -11.98
N HIS A 301 -14.97 -10.68 -10.86
CA HIS A 301 -15.84 -10.83 -9.70
C HIS A 301 -16.06 -9.51 -8.97
N ALA A 302 -15.01 -8.69 -8.83
CA ALA A 302 -15.11 -7.39 -8.19
C ALA A 302 -15.96 -6.40 -9.00
N LEU A 303 -15.80 -6.34 -10.34
CA LEU A 303 -16.70 -5.55 -11.20
C LEU A 303 -18.11 -6.12 -11.20
N GLY A 304 -18.27 -7.45 -11.12
CA GLY A 304 -19.55 -8.09 -10.92
C GLY A 304 -20.28 -7.54 -9.70
N ILE A 305 -19.60 -7.38 -8.57
CA ILE A 305 -20.18 -6.79 -7.35
C ILE A 305 -20.62 -5.34 -7.59
N GLU A 306 -19.76 -4.51 -8.20
CA GLU A 306 -20.08 -3.10 -8.48
C GLU A 306 -21.23 -2.91 -9.48
N PHE A 307 -21.46 -3.91 -10.34
CA PHE A 307 -22.60 -3.96 -11.25
C PHE A 307 -23.78 -4.76 -10.70
N GLU A 308 -23.76 -5.16 -9.43
CA GLU A 308 -24.80 -5.98 -8.79
C GLU A 308 -25.08 -7.29 -9.56
N PHE A 309 -24.05 -7.80 -10.24
CA PHE A 309 -24.07 -8.93 -11.15
C PHE A 309 -25.09 -8.79 -12.30
N ASP A 310 -25.44 -7.55 -12.67
CA ASP A 310 -26.25 -7.27 -13.84
C ASP A 310 -25.45 -7.59 -15.12
N ALA A 311 -25.86 -8.67 -15.79
CA ALA A 311 -25.24 -9.15 -17.01
C ALA A 311 -25.29 -8.10 -18.14
N LYS A 312 -26.32 -7.24 -18.18
CA LYS A 312 -26.44 -6.19 -19.19
C LYS A 312 -25.42 -5.09 -18.93
N ARG A 313 -25.29 -4.62 -17.69
CA ARG A 313 -24.29 -3.59 -17.32
C ARG A 313 -22.87 -4.10 -17.51
N THR A 314 -22.64 -5.37 -17.18
CA THR A 314 -21.34 -6.03 -17.41
C THR A 314 -21.03 -6.11 -18.91
N ALA A 315 -21.99 -6.53 -19.73
CA ALA A 315 -21.80 -6.60 -21.18
C ALA A 315 -21.59 -5.21 -21.79
N GLU A 316 -22.31 -4.19 -21.31
CA GLU A 316 -22.13 -2.79 -21.71
C GLU A 316 -20.71 -2.29 -21.37
N PHE A 317 -20.24 -2.53 -20.15
CA PHE A 317 -18.89 -2.18 -19.74
C PHE A 317 -17.82 -2.85 -20.63
N LEU A 318 -17.99 -4.13 -20.94
CA LEU A 318 -17.04 -4.87 -21.78
C LEU A 318 -17.10 -4.46 -23.26
N ASP A 319 -18.27 -4.16 -23.79
CA ASP A 319 -18.46 -3.67 -25.15
C ASP A 319 -17.83 -2.28 -25.32
N VAL A 320 -18.15 -1.37 -24.41
CA VAL A 320 -17.54 -0.03 -24.35
C VAL A 320 -16.03 -0.13 -24.10
N GLY A 321 -15.60 -1.05 -23.24
CA GLY A 321 -14.21 -1.32 -22.91
C GLY A 321 -13.44 -2.11 -23.97
N ALA A 322 -14.06 -2.53 -25.07
CA ALA A 322 -13.36 -3.15 -26.19
C ALA A 322 -12.41 -2.18 -26.89
N LYS A 323 -12.65 -0.88 -26.75
CA LYS A 323 -11.81 0.19 -27.30
C LYS A 323 -11.53 1.27 -26.24
N PRO A 324 -10.35 1.91 -26.28
CA PRO A 324 -10.10 3.10 -25.48
C PRO A 324 -11.02 4.26 -25.88
N GLY A 325 -11.41 5.11 -24.93
CA GLY A 325 -12.29 6.26 -25.19
C GLY A 325 -12.88 6.91 -23.92
N LEU A 326 -13.42 8.12 -24.07
CA LEU A 326 -14.09 8.80 -22.96
C LEU A 326 -15.30 8.02 -22.38
N PRO A 327 -16.11 7.30 -23.18
CA PRO A 327 -17.20 6.49 -22.63
C PRO A 327 -16.72 5.44 -21.62
N ILE A 328 -15.61 4.75 -21.87
CA ILE A 328 -15.06 3.78 -20.92
C ILE A 328 -14.47 4.48 -19.69
N ALA A 329 -13.80 5.64 -19.85
CA ALA A 329 -13.25 6.41 -18.73
C ALA A 329 -14.29 6.82 -17.66
N CYS A 330 -15.56 6.94 -18.04
CA CYS A 330 -16.67 7.23 -17.13
C CYS A 330 -16.90 6.12 -16.09
N TYR A 331 -16.39 4.90 -16.33
CA TYR A 331 -16.40 3.81 -15.37
C TYR A 331 -15.27 3.90 -14.31
N GLY A 332 -14.53 5.02 -14.25
CA GLY A 332 -13.46 5.23 -13.27
C GLY A 332 -13.89 4.98 -11.82
N GLN A 333 -15.10 5.38 -11.43
CA GLN A 333 -15.62 5.11 -10.08
C GLN A 333 -15.77 3.60 -9.82
N THR A 334 -16.32 2.87 -10.79
CA THR A 334 -16.53 1.42 -10.70
C THR A 334 -15.19 0.69 -10.62
N VAL A 335 -14.20 1.09 -11.43
CA VAL A 335 -12.85 0.52 -11.36
C VAL A 335 -12.19 0.80 -10.02
N ALA A 336 -12.32 2.03 -9.49
CA ALA A 336 -11.78 2.39 -8.19
C ALA A 336 -12.39 1.58 -7.03
N ALA A 337 -13.70 1.36 -7.06
CA ALA A 337 -14.42 0.53 -6.08
C ALA A 337 -14.00 -0.95 -6.21
N CYS A 338 -13.92 -1.47 -7.44
CA CYS A 338 -13.43 -2.81 -7.76
C CYS A 338 -12.02 -3.05 -7.18
N CYS A 339 -11.07 -2.12 -7.36
CA CYS A 339 -9.73 -2.25 -6.79
C CYS A 339 -9.74 -2.26 -5.25
N SER A 340 -10.59 -1.46 -4.62
CA SER A 340 -10.78 -1.43 -3.15
C SER A 340 -11.34 -2.77 -2.64
N SER A 341 -12.30 -3.34 -3.37
CA SER A 341 -12.87 -4.66 -3.14
C SER A 341 -11.84 -5.78 -3.29
N ILE A 342 -10.98 -5.73 -4.33
CA ILE A 342 -9.89 -6.70 -4.51
C ILE A 342 -8.88 -6.64 -3.37
N ALA A 343 -8.45 -5.44 -2.96
CA ALA A 343 -7.52 -5.28 -1.85
C ALA A 343 -8.12 -5.75 -0.53
N THR A 344 -9.40 -5.43 -0.28
CA THR A 344 -10.15 -5.96 0.86
C THR A 344 -10.23 -7.48 0.80
N TYR A 345 -10.46 -8.09 -0.36
CA TYR A 345 -10.51 -9.54 -0.44
C TYR A 345 -9.13 -10.19 -0.17
N LEU A 346 -8.07 -9.66 -0.78
CA LEU A 346 -6.73 -10.25 -0.74
C LEU A 346 -5.97 -9.97 0.56
N MET A 347 -6.32 -8.92 1.29
CA MET A 347 -5.56 -8.45 2.43
C MET A 347 -6.46 -8.25 3.64
N ALA A 348 -6.28 -9.09 4.66
CA ALA A 348 -6.91 -8.82 5.95
C ALA A 348 -6.28 -7.57 6.57
N TYR A 349 -7.10 -6.71 7.16
CA TYR A 349 -6.59 -5.49 7.79
C TYR A 349 -5.91 -5.83 9.13
N ARG A 350 -4.70 -5.34 9.29
CA ARG A 350 -3.93 -5.44 10.53
C ARG A 350 -3.20 -4.12 10.74
N SER A 351 -3.26 -3.56 11.94
CA SER A 351 -2.38 -2.43 12.26
C SER A 351 -0.93 -2.88 12.17
N ASP A 352 -0.12 -2.11 11.45
CA ASP A 352 1.28 -2.42 11.26
C ASP A 352 2.11 -2.04 12.48
N GLY A 353 3.14 -2.84 12.73
CA GLY A 353 4.03 -2.62 13.85
C GLY A 353 4.81 -3.87 14.19
N ARG A 354 5.43 -3.85 15.37
CA ARG A 354 6.16 -5.01 15.87
C ARG A 354 5.67 -5.46 17.24
N SER A 355 5.61 -6.76 17.41
CA SER A 355 5.59 -7.38 18.72
C SER A 355 6.91 -7.07 19.45
N ASN A 356 6.82 -6.62 20.70
CA ASN A 356 7.95 -6.41 21.59
C ASN A 356 7.79 -7.22 22.88
N LEU A 357 8.90 -7.51 23.56
CA LEU A 357 8.87 -8.09 24.90
C LEU A 357 9.04 -6.97 25.91
N THR A 358 8.08 -6.86 26.83
CA THR A 358 8.10 -5.94 27.95
C THR A 358 8.20 -6.72 29.25
N PHE A 359 8.48 -6.03 30.36
CA PHE A 359 8.42 -6.65 31.69
C PHE A 359 7.02 -7.14 32.07
N LYS A 360 5.96 -6.72 31.34
CA LYS A 360 4.57 -7.13 31.54
C LYS A 360 4.12 -8.27 30.61
N GLY A 361 5.02 -8.82 29.78
CA GLY A 361 4.66 -9.78 28.72
C GLY A 361 4.87 -9.21 27.32
N THR A 362 4.19 -9.76 26.31
CA THR A 362 4.31 -9.27 24.94
C THR A 362 3.49 -8.00 24.72
N GLY A 363 4.07 -7.01 24.07
CA GLY A 363 3.41 -5.75 23.69
C GLY A 363 3.49 -5.52 22.18
N PHE A 364 2.80 -4.48 21.70
CA PHE A 364 2.79 -4.07 20.29
C PHE A 364 3.29 -2.64 20.21
N ALA A 365 4.22 -2.38 19.29
CA ALA A 365 4.67 -1.04 18.95
C ALA A 365 4.19 -0.72 17.53
N PRO A 366 3.20 0.19 17.38
CA PRO A 366 2.70 0.55 16.05
C PRO A 366 3.80 1.23 15.24
N SER A 367 3.88 0.88 13.96
CA SER A 367 4.78 1.50 12.99
C SER A 367 4.32 1.14 11.60
N GLU A 368 4.19 2.14 10.74
CA GLU A 368 4.02 1.95 9.31
C GLU A 368 5.19 1.14 8.72
N SER A 369 4.90 0.32 7.72
CA SER A 369 5.85 -0.64 7.19
C SER A 369 6.54 -0.17 5.92
N TRP A 370 5.84 0.56 5.04
CA TRP A 370 6.27 1.05 3.72
C TRP A 370 7.11 0.01 2.99
N LYS A 371 6.60 -1.22 2.92
CA LYS A 371 7.33 -2.37 2.38
C LYS A 371 7.61 -2.13 0.90
N ARG A 372 8.81 -2.46 0.44
CA ARG A 372 9.10 -2.51 -1.01
C ARG A 372 8.90 -3.91 -1.61
N SER A 373 8.94 -4.95 -0.77
CA SER A 373 8.62 -6.31 -1.20
C SER A 373 7.13 -6.46 -1.47
N THR A 374 6.80 -7.13 -2.58
CA THR A 374 5.44 -7.53 -2.91
C THR A 374 4.91 -8.61 -1.95
N THR A 375 3.60 -8.72 -1.86
CA THR A 375 2.88 -9.72 -1.06
C THR A 375 3.33 -11.14 -1.40
N ARG A 376 3.53 -11.96 -0.36
CA ARG A 376 4.14 -13.30 -0.51
C ARG A 376 3.10 -14.40 -0.71
N THR A 377 1.94 -14.24 -0.09
CA THR A 377 0.85 -15.22 -0.08
C THR A 377 -0.49 -14.48 -0.14
N PRO A 378 -1.57 -15.11 -0.64
CA PRO A 378 -2.91 -14.52 -0.56
C PRO A 378 -3.47 -14.53 0.88
N LEU A 379 -2.68 -14.99 1.86
CA LEU A 379 -3.05 -15.04 3.28
C LEU A 379 -2.41 -13.90 4.10
N GLU A 380 -1.76 -12.96 3.42
CA GLU A 380 -1.08 -11.84 4.06
C GLU A 380 -2.06 -10.80 4.63
N ALA A 381 -1.64 -10.13 5.69
CA ALA A 381 -2.29 -8.97 6.27
C ALA A 381 -1.30 -7.81 6.36
N ASN A 382 -1.85 -6.61 6.26
CA ASN A 382 -1.08 -5.38 6.26
C ASN A 382 -1.96 -4.21 6.73
N ASP A 383 -1.33 -3.07 6.95
CA ASP A 383 -2.02 -1.82 7.28
C ASP A 383 -2.36 -1.03 6.00
N CYS A 384 -2.76 0.23 6.16
CA CYS A 384 -3.28 1.09 5.11
C CYS A 384 -2.32 1.30 3.93
N ASP A 385 -1.02 1.48 4.21
CA ASP A 385 0.02 1.62 3.19
C ASP A 385 0.19 0.33 2.41
N GLY A 386 0.14 -0.82 3.07
CA GLY A 386 0.11 -2.13 2.43
C GLY A 386 -1.04 -2.32 1.44
N SER A 387 -2.27 -1.94 1.83
CA SER A 387 -3.41 -1.99 0.90
C SER A 387 -3.24 -1.03 -0.26
N ALA A 388 -2.78 0.20 0.01
CA ALA A 388 -2.59 1.20 -1.02
C ALA A 388 -1.54 0.73 -2.03
N LEU A 389 -0.42 0.17 -1.58
CA LEU A 389 0.64 -0.38 -2.44
C LEU A 389 0.14 -1.57 -3.25
N LEU A 390 -0.67 -2.47 -2.66
CA LEU A 390 -1.29 -3.57 -3.39
C LEU A 390 -2.20 -3.06 -4.51
N ILE A 391 -3.06 -2.06 -4.23
CA ILE A 391 -3.92 -1.42 -5.23
C ILE A 391 -3.09 -0.77 -6.35
N LEU A 392 -2.04 -0.03 -6.00
CA LEU A 392 -1.20 0.65 -6.98
C LEU A 392 -0.45 -0.33 -7.87
N SER A 393 0.02 -1.46 -7.33
CA SER A 393 0.63 -2.51 -8.14
C SER A 393 -0.36 -3.15 -9.12
N LEU A 394 -1.64 -3.32 -8.74
CA LEU A 394 -2.70 -3.75 -9.65
C LEU A 394 -2.96 -2.72 -10.75
N LEU A 395 -3.08 -1.43 -10.40
CA LEU A 395 -3.30 -0.36 -11.37
C LEU A 395 -2.14 -0.25 -12.37
N GLN A 396 -0.91 -0.31 -11.86
CA GLN A 396 0.31 -0.31 -12.69
C GLN A 396 0.34 -1.53 -13.61
N TYR A 397 0.03 -2.72 -13.08
CA TYR A 397 -0.03 -3.95 -13.87
C TYR A 397 -1.08 -3.89 -14.98
N ALA A 398 -2.28 -3.40 -14.67
CA ALA A 398 -3.34 -3.22 -15.66
C ALA A 398 -2.98 -2.18 -16.74
N HIS A 399 -2.32 -1.10 -16.34
CA HIS A 399 -1.84 -0.08 -17.27
C HIS A 399 -0.76 -0.63 -18.22
N ASP A 400 0.24 -1.33 -17.69
CA ASP A 400 1.43 -1.74 -18.46
C ASP A 400 1.17 -2.98 -19.31
N THR A 401 0.37 -3.92 -18.79
CA THR A 401 0.08 -5.19 -19.48
C THR A 401 -0.76 -4.94 -20.71
N ALA A 402 -0.28 -5.29 -21.90
CA ALA A 402 -1.05 -5.26 -23.14
C ALA A 402 -1.93 -6.53 -23.20
N PRO A 403 -3.19 -6.47 -22.74
CA PRO A 403 -3.99 -7.67 -22.56
C PRO A 403 -4.50 -8.18 -23.91
N THR A 404 -4.50 -9.50 -24.08
CA THR A 404 -5.10 -10.14 -25.25
C THR A 404 -6.64 -10.12 -25.15
N ASP A 405 -7.34 -10.50 -26.22
CA ASP A 405 -8.79 -10.70 -26.21
C ASP A 405 -9.26 -11.72 -25.16
N SER A 406 -8.36 -12.55 -24.64
CA SER A 406 -8.63 -13.54 -23.59
C SER A 406 -8.81 -12.92 -22.20
N PHE A 407 -8.47 -11.64 -22.02
CA PHE A 407 -8.55 -10.92 -20.75
C PHE A 407 -9.38 -9.63 -20.89
N PRO A 408 -10.67 -9.74 -21.25
CA PRO A 408 -11.54 -8.59 -21.52
C PRO A 408 -11.71 -7.62 -20.34
N TYR A 409 -11.73 -8.10 -19.08
CA TYR A 409 -11.88 -7.22 -17.91
C TYR A 409 -10.60 -6.41 -17.68
N LEU A 410 -9.43 -7.04 -17.72
CA LEU A 410 -8.13 -6.37 -17.63
C LEU A 410 -7.96 -5.32 -18.73
N ARG A 411 -8.37 -5.65 -19.96
CA ARG A 411 -8.40 -4.70 -21.09
C ARG A 411 -9.30 -3.51 -20.82
N ALA A 412 -10.53 -3.74 -20.41
CA ALA A 412 -11.48 -2.67 -20.14
C ALA A 412 -10.96 -1.75 -19.03
N VAL A 413 -10.40 -2.30 -17.95
CA VAL A 413 -9.75 -1.54 -16.87
C VAL A 413 -8.58 -0.73 -17.40
N ARG A 414 -7.69 -1.31 -18.22
CA ARG A 414 -6.60 -0.56 -18.87
C ARG A 414 -7.13 0.65 -19.64
N HIS A 415 -8.22 0.48 -20.38
CA HIS A 415 -8.85 1.55 -21.15
C HIS A 415 -9.57 2.60 -20.30
N VAL A 416 -10.01 2.25 -19.07
CA VAL A 416 -10.46 3.24 -18.08
C VAL A 416 -9.28 4.10 -17.61
N LEU A 417 -8.13 3.46 -17.33
CA LEU A 417 -6.95 4.14 -16.77
C LEU A 417 -6.24 5.01 -17.81
N ARG A 418 -5.95 4.47 -19.00
CA ARG A 418 -5.12 5.11 -20.02
C ARG A 418 -5.98 5.86 -21.05
N PRO A 419 -5.74 7.16 -21.31
CA PRO A 419 -4.79 8.07 -20.65
C PRO A 419 -5.45 8.94 -19.55
N TYR A 420 -6.62 8.54 -19.07
CA TYR A 420 -7.56 9.40 -18.34
C TYR A 420 -7.24 9.63 -16.86
N TYR A 421 -6.54 8.71 -16.20
CA TYR A 421 -6.22 8.81 -14.77
C TYR A 421 -4.72 8.70 -14.51
N THR A 422 -4.23 9.57 -13.64
CA THR A 422 -2.95 9.46 -12.94
C THR A 422 -3.21 8.83 -11.58
N TRP A 423 -2.39 7.87 -11.18
CA TRP A 423 -2.51 7.23 -9.86
C TRP A 423 -1.22 7.35 -9.05
N GLY A 424 -1.38 7.30 -7.74
CA GLY A 424 -0.29 7.38 -6.78
C GLY A 424 -0.74 7.08 -5.36
N ILE A 425 0.20 6.96 -4.44
CA ILE A 425 -0.10 6.82 -3.01
C ILE A 425 -0.32 8.19 -2.40
N GLY A 426 -1.52 8.43 -1.88
CA GLY A 426 -1.87 9.62 -1.13
C GLY A 426 -1.55 9.45 0.34
N VAL A 427 -0.85 10.43 0.92
CA VAL A 427 -0.69 10.57 2.38
C VAL A 427 -1.72 11.56 2.88
N LEU A 428 -2.50 11.19 3.89
CA LEU A 428 -3.60 12.01 4.36
C LEU A 428 -3.72 12.02 5.89
N GLY A 429 -4.32 13.09 6.41
CA GLY A 429 -4.84 13.13 7.76
C GLY A 429 -6.19 12.44 7.82
N ALA A 430 -6.31 11.38 8.61
CA ALA A 430 -7.51 10.58 8.79
C ALA A 430 -8.15 10.80 10.17
N ARG A 431 -9.48 10.63 10.25
CA ARG A 431 -10.24 10.69 11.52
C ARG A 431 -10.26 9.36 12.29
N GLY A 432 -9.66 8.31 11.72
CA GLY A 432 -9.49 6.98 12.32
C GLY A 432 -8.18 6.35 11.87
N ALA A 433 -7.81 5.20 12.46
CA ALA A 433 -6.66 4.41 12.00
C ALA A 433 -7.01 3.56 10.76
N GLU A 434 -8.29 3.29 10.54
CA GLU A 434 -8.82 2.54 9.40
C GLU A 434 -10.19 3.08 9.00
N ALA A 435 -10.62 2.80 7.77
CA ALA A 435 -11.90 3.28 7.25
C ALA A 435 -13.10 2.75 8.07
N SER A 436 -12.95 1.57 8.68
CA SER A 436 -14.01 1.00 9.52
C SER A 436 -14.18 1.76 10.86
N GLY A 437 -13.18 2.52 11.31
CA GLY A 437 -13.20 3.31 12.55
C GLY A 437 -13.40 4.82 12.35
N ALA A 438 -13.91 5.26 11.19
CA ALA A 438 -14.02 6.66 10.79
C ALA A 438 -14.75 7.59 11.79
N ASP A 439 -15.62 7.05 12.65
CA ASP A 439 -16.50 7.82 13.53
C ASP A 439 -15.99 7.98 14.97
N ILE A 440 -14.81 7.46 15.28
CA ILE A 440 -14.34 7.27 16.66
C ILE A 440 -13.40 8.41 17.14
N GLY A 441 -12.86 9.26 16.24
CA GLY A 441 -11.73 10.15 16.57
C GLY A 441 -11.95 11.66 16.42
N ALA A 442 -11.57 12.43 17.44
CA ALA A 442 -11.28 13.87 17.35
C ALA A 442 -9.81 14.18 16.98
N HIS A 443 -8.94 13.16 17.02
CA HIS A 443 -7.51 13.28 16.69
C HIS A 443 -7.25 12.87 15.24
N MET A 444 -6.35 13.60 14.58
CA MET A 444 -5.97 13.34 13.20
C MET A 444 -4.77 12.39 13.15
N ASN A 445 -4.97 11.21 12.58
CA ASN A 445 -3.91 10.22 12.37
C ASN A 445 -3.31 10.36 10.97
N GLY A 446 -2.05 9.97 10.80
CA GLY A 446 -1.49 9.76 9.46
C GLY A 446 -2.07 8.49 8.85
N HIS A 447 -2.37 8.53 7.56
CA HIS A 447 -2.94 7.40 6.81
C HIS A 447 -2.44 7.41 5.36
N ALA A 448 -2.53 6.27 4.69
CA ALA A 448 -2.18 6.10 3.29
C ALA A 448 -3.32 5.48 2.49
N VAL A 449 -3.55 5.98 1.28
CA VAL A 449 -4.60 5.51 0.38
C VAL A 449 -4.08 5.51 -1.05
N ALA A 450 -4.56 4.61 -1.91
CA ALA A 450 -4.32 4.75 -3.34
C ALA A 450 -5.25 5.84 -3.89
N MET A 451 -4.77 6.68 -4.80
CA MET A 451 -5.57 7.72 -5.44
C MET A 451 -5.62 7.51 -6.94
N MET A 452 -6.77 7.78 -7.54
CA MET A 452 -6.93 7.98 -8.98
C MET A 452 -7.41 9.41 -9.20
N ILE A 453 -6.62 10.23 -9.90
CA ILE A 453 -6.93 11.61 -10.21
C ILE A 453 -7.00 11.75 -11.72
N PRO A 454 -8.05 12.38 -12.30
CA PRO A 454 -8.09 12.65 -13.73
C PRO A 454 -6.81 13.34 -14.19
N THR A 455 -6.12 12.77 -15.19
CA THR A 455 -4.77 13.21 -15.59
C THR A 455 -4.72 14.69 -15.95
N LEU A 456 -5.73 15.19 -16.67
CA LEU A 456 -5.80 16.62 -17.00
C LEU A 456 -6.01 17.50 -15.76
N GLY A 457 -6.87 17.09 -14.83
CA GLY A 457 -7.06 17.81 -13.56
C GLY A 457 -5.83 17.75 -12.66
N PHE A 458 -5.07 16.65 -12.71
CA PHE A 458 -3.77 16.54 -12.05
C PHE A 458 -2.77 17.56 -12.62
N LEU A 459 -2.60 17.60 -13.95
CA LEU A 459 -1.69 18.54 -14.62
C LEU A 459 -2.09 19.99 -14.38
N GLU A 460 -3.38 20.30 -14.43
CA GLU A 460 -3.93 21.62 -14.12
C GLU A 460 -3.55 22.06 -12.69
N ALA A 461 -3.73 21.18 -11.70
CA ALA A 461 -3.37 21.48 -10.32
C ALA A 461 -1.86 21.67 -10.12
N VAL A 462 -1.03 20.94 -10.87
CA VAL A 462 0.44 21.10 -10.86
C VAL A 462 0.86 22.42 -11.53
N ASP A 463 0.21 22.81 -12.62
CA ASP A 463 0.46 24.07 -13.32
C ASP A 463 0.05 25.28 -12.48
N LYS A 464 -1.16 25.23 -11.90
CA LYS A 464 -1.64 26.24 -10.94
C LYS A 464 -0.63 26.41 -9.79
N ALA A 465 -0.11 25.31 -9.24
CA ALA A 465 0.91 25.36 -8.20
C ALA A 465 2.23 26.00 -8.67
N GLY A 466 2.59 25.86 -9.94
CA GLY A 466 3.73 26.52 -10.57
C GLY A 466 3.73 28.03 -10.34
N ALA A 467 2.57 28.68 -10.50
CA ALA A 467 2.40 30.12 -10.26
C ALA A 467 2.66 30.54 -8.79
N PHE A 468 2.53 29.62 -7.84
CA PHE A 468 2.83 29.83 -6.41
C PHE A 468 4.29 29.51 -6.04
N THR A 469 5.10 29.06 -7.00
CA THR A 469 6.50 28.65 -6.75
C THR A 469 7.52 29.52 -7.47
N THR A 470 7.11 30.43 -8.35
CA THR A 470 8.03 31.27 -9.14
C THR A 470 8.69 32.42 -8.36
N ASP A 471 8.24 32.74 -7.14
CA ASP A 471 8.84 33.76 -6.25
C ASP A 471 9.82 33.19 -5.20
N TRP A 472 10.68 32.27 -5.64
CA TRP A 472 11.74 31.66 -4.83
C TRP A 472 13.00 32.54 -4.66
N ASN A 473 12.96 33.82 -5.04
CA ASN A 473 14.13 34.68 -5.18
C ASN A 473 14.42 35.59 -3.96
N THR A 474 14.13 35.14 -2.73
CA THR A 474 14.42 35.90 -1.49
C THR A 474 15.69 35.39 -0.79
N GLN A 475 16.43 36.25 -0.08
CA GLN A 475 17.73 36.00 0.57
C GLN A 475 17.87 34.70 1.40
N ASP A 476 16.79 34.18 2.02
CA ASP A 476 16.83 32.86 2.70
C ASP A 476 17.08 31.69 1.74
N HIS A 477 16.78 31.90 0.46
CA HIS A 477 17.01 30.94 -0.61
C HIS A 477 18.45 30.92 -1.07
N ASP A 478 19.22 32.01 -0.99
CA ASP A 478 20.66 31.94 -1.22
C ASP A 478 21.31 31.04 -0.17
N ALA A 479 20.83 31.06 1.08
CA ALA A 479 21.32 30.15 2.10
C ALA A 479 20.90 28.69 1.88
N ILE A 480 19.66 28.40 1.48
CA ILE A 480 19.21 27.01 1.19
C ILE A 480 19.78 26.50 -0.14
N ARG A 481 19.83 27.33 -1.18
CA ARG A 481 20.43 27.02 -2.49
C ARG A 481 21.95 26.94 -2.40
N ASP A 482 22.61 27.77 -1.61
CA ASP A 482 24.05 27.62 -1.34
C ASP A 482 24.28 26.42 -0.43
N LEU A 483 23.43 26.13 0.54
CA LEU A 483 23.54 24.90 1.36
C LEU A 483 23.35 23.66 0.48
N VAL A 484 22.29 23.61 -0.34
CA VAL A 484 22.00 22.51 -1.28
C VAL A 484 23.05 22.48 -2.39
N GLY A 485 23.49 23.61 -2.93
CA GLY A 485 24.52 23.68 -3.97
C GLY A 485 25.94 23.35 -3.45
N THR A 486 26.23 23.67 -2.19
CA THR A 486 27.47 23.28 -1.50
C THR A 486 27.43 21.79 -1.13
N LEU A 487 26.26 21.27 -0.74
CA LEU A 487 26.06 19.84 -0.44
C LEU A 487 26.03 18.98 -1.71
N MET A 488 25.46 19.48 -2.82
CA MET A 488 25.27 18.69 -4.05
C MET A 488 26.47 18.74 -5.02
N LYS A 489 27.56 19.46 -4.69
CA LYS A 489 28.81 19.58 -5.47
C LYS A 489 28.69 19.93 -6.97
N GLY A 490 27.48 20.15 -7.48
CA GLY A 490 27.18 20.64 -8.82
C GLY A 490 26.95 22.14 -8.75
N LYS A 491 27.71 22.92 -9.53
CA LYS A 491 27.41 24.34 -9.74
C LYS A 491 26.05 24.44 -10.42
N LEU A 492 24.99 24.69 -9.65
CA LEU A 492 23.76 25.26 -10.20
C LEU A 492 24.17 26.53 -10.98
N PRO A 493 23.66 26.75 -12.20
CA PRO A 493 24.11 27.85 -13.05
C PRO A 493 23.96 29.19 -12.31
N THR A 494 25.09 29.84 -12.03
CA THR A 494 25.22 30.96 -11.08
C THR A 494 24.84 32.33 -11.66
N THR A 495 24.11 32.43 -12.77
CA THR A 495 23.84 33.74 -13.39
C THR A 495 22.41 33.86 -13.93
N GLY A 496 21.58 34.64 -13.23
CA GLY A 496 20.20 34.97 -13.61
C GLY A 496 20.07 35.74 -14.94
N GLU A 497 21.16 36.25 -15.51
CA GLU A 497 21.13 37.01 -16.78
C GLU A 497 21.13 36.12 -18.04
N THR A 498 21.53 34.85 -17.95
CA THR A 498 21.50 33.92 -19.10
C THR A 498 20.23 33.08 -19.19
N GLN A 499 19.42 33.03 -18.13
CA GLN A 499 18.14 32.30 -18.12
C GLN A 499 17.00 33.06 -18.77
N HIS A 500 17.06 34.38 -18.97
CA HIS A 500 15.93 35.07 -19.61
C HIS A 500 15.96 35.00 -21.15
N ALA A 501 17.14 34.84 -21.76
CA ALA A 501 17.31 34.84 -23.22
C ALA A 501 17.28 33.44 -23.87
N LEU A 502 17.42 32.36 -23.09
CA LEU A 502 17.39 30.96 -23.57
C LEU A 502 15.98 30.31 -23.52
N TYR A 503 14.98 31.04 -23.02
CA TYR A 503 13.66 30.49 -22.65
C TYR A 503 12.48 31.12 -23.40
N SER A 504 12.70 32.13 -24.26
CA SER A 504 11.61 32.73 -25.05
C SER A 504 11.02 31.78 -26.11
N ASP A 505 11.80 30.78 -26.55
CA ASP A 505 11.43 29.85 -27.63
C ASP A 505 11.11 28.43 -27.11
N ARG A 506 11.20 28.19 -25.80
CA ARG A 506 10.87 26.88 -25.22
C ARG A 506 9.36 26.76 -25.00
N PRO A 507 8.78 25.55 -25.13
CA PRO A 507 7.42 25.30 -24.66
C PRO A 507 7.28 25.75 -23.21
N SER A 508 6.08 26.19 -22.80
CA SER A 508 5.85 26.44 -21.37
C SER A 508 6.08 25.16 -20.57
N VAL A 509 6.43 25.27 -19.28
CA VAL A 509 6.58 24.08 -18.41
C VAL A 509 5.30 23.23 -18.41
N ALA A 510 4.13 23.88 -18.48
CA ALA A 510 2.84 23.22 -18.63
C ALA A 510 2.77 22.35 -19.90
N GLU A 511 3.20 22.90 -21.04
CA GLU A 511 3.27 22.20 -22.32
C GLU A 511 4.27 21.04 -22.28
N MET A 512 5.42 21.20 -21.62
CA MET A 512 6.38 20.09 -21.42
C MET A 512 5.76 18.96 -20.59
N ARG A 513 5.06 19.28 -19.48
CA ARG A 513 4.38 18.29 -18.64
C ARG A 513 3.28 17.55 -19.40
N PHE A 514 2.51 18.27 -20.22
CA PHE A 514 1.49 17.68 -21.08
C PHE A 514 2.11 16.69 -22.07
N ASN A 515 3.12 17.11 -22.82
CA ASN A 515 3.79 16.26 -23.81
C ASN A 515 4.55 15.08 -23.19
N ALA A 516 5.02 15.21 -21.94
CA ALA A 516 5.62 14.11 -21.20
C ALA A 516 4.58 13.03 -20.87
N VAL A 517 3.37 13.43 -20.44
CA VAL A 517 2.33 12.51 -19.97
C VAL A 517 1.49 11.93 -21.10
N PHE A 518 1.24 12.69 -22.17
CA PHE A 518 0.46 12.26 -23.31
C PHE A 518 1.34 12.12 -24.55
N ASN A 519 1.56 10.88 -24.97
CA ASN A 519 2.17 10.63 -26.27
C ASN A 519 1.16 10.90 -27.42
N PRO A 520 1.59 10.95 -28.68
CA PRO A 520 0.69 11.25 -29.80
C PRO A 520 -0.51 10.29 -29.93
N GLU A 521 -0.31 9.00 -29.64
CA GLU A 521 -1.40 8.00 -29.63
C GLU A 521 -2.44 8.36 -28.55
N GLU A 522 -2.00 8.78 -27.37
CA GLU A 522 -2.87 9.16 -26.26
C GLU A 522 -3.62 10.46 -26.53
N CYS A 523 -2.98 11.45 -27.17
CA CYS A 523 -3.65 12.64 -27.68
C CYS A 523 -4.74 12.28 -28.69
N ASP A 524 -4.46 11.33 -29.60
CA ASP A 524 -5.46 10.83 -30.55
C ASP A 524 -6.61 10.10 -29.83
N LEU A 525 -6.34 9.36 -28.76
CA LEU A 525 -7.38 8.70 -27.94
C LEU A 525 -8.27 9.70 -27.20
N LEU A 526 -7.68 10.77 -26.65
CA LEU A 526 -8.45 11.86 -26.05
C LEU A 526 -9.35 12.53 -27.10
N ALA A 527 -8.81 12.76 -28.30
CA ALA A 527 -9.52 13.36 -29.43
C ALA A 527 -10.65 12.47 -29.98
N GLN A 528 -10.49 11.14 -30.03
CA GLN A 528 -11.52 10.22 -30.55
C GLN A 528 -12.82 10.23 -29.72
N GLY A 529 -12.77 10.65 -28.46
CA GLY A 529 -13.97 10.86 -27.64
C GLY A 529 -14.91 11.96 -28.17
N HIS A 530 -14.48 12.79 -29.13
CA HIS A 530 -15.22 13.94 -29.67
C HIS A 530 -16.09 13.66 -30.89
N SER A 531 -16.34 12.42 -31.32
CA SER A 531 -17.27 12.17 -32.43
C SER A 531 -18.75 12.41 -32.01
N ILE A 532 -19.06 13.65 -31.63
CA ILE A 532 -20.38 14.23 -31.66
C ILE A 532 -20.75 14.33 -33.13
N GLU A 533 -21.94 13.85 -33.50
CA GLU A 533 -22.45 13.96 -34.87
C GLU A 533 -22.28 15.40 -35.40
N GLY A 534 -21.38 15.59 -36.38
CA GLY A 534 -21.15 16.88 -37.05
C GLY A 534 -19.79 17.54 -36.86
N ALA A 535 -18.92 17.06 -35.96
CA ALA A 535 -17.55 17.59 -35.83
C ALA A 535 -16.64 17.07 -36.98
N THR A 536 -15.93 17.96 -37.67
CA THR A 536 -14.98 17.55 -38.73
C THR A 536 -13.71 16.95 -38.10
N PRO A 537 -13.14 15.88 -38.67
CA PRO A 537 -11.94 15.21 -38.11
C PRO A 537 -10.70 16.11 -37.93
N GLU A 538 -10.63 17.26 -38.60
CA GLU A 538 -9.50 18.19 -38.54
C GLU A 538 -9.59 19.21 -37.38
N THR A 539 -10.75 19.36 -36.72
CA THR A 539 -10.95 20.36 -35.64
C THR A 539 -10.86 19.80 -34.22
N SER A 540 -10.57 18.50 -34.06
CA SER A 540 -10.68 17.79 -32.77
C SER A 540 -9.36 17.26 -32.19
N ARG A 541 -8.21 17.52 -32.82
CA ARG A 541 -6.92 17.07 -32.26
C ARG A 541 -6.49 17.98 -31.11
N LEU A 542 -6.37 17.39 -29.93
CA LEU A 542 -5.69 17.99 -28.78
C LEU A 542 -4.18 18.00 -29.06
N THR A 543 -3.68 19.10 -29.60
CA THR A 543 -2.26 19.23 -29.98
C THR A 543 -1.45 20.07 -28.98
N SER A 544 -2.11 20.68 -27.99
CA SER A 544 -1.45 21.48 -26.96
C SER A 544 -2.15 21.36 -25.61
N TYR A 545 -1.43 21.71 -24.54
CA TYR A 545 -1.98 21.83 -23.19
C TYR A 545 -3.15 22.83 -23.13
N LYS A 546 -3.04 23.95 -23.85
CA LYS A 546 -4.07 24.98 -23.88
C LYS A 546 -5.39 24.44 -24.44
N ASP A 547 -5.32 23.62 -25.49
CA ASP A 547 -6.52 22.98 -26.07
C ASP A 547 -7.13 21.99 -25.08
N ALA A 548 -6.29 21.23 -24.36
CA ALA A 548 -6.74 20.27 -23.36
C ALA A 548 -7.41 20.92 -22.15
N MET A 549 -6.93 22.09 -21.71
CA MET A 549 -7.55 22.85 -20.63
C MET A 549 -8.86 23.50 -21.08
N ALA A 550 -8.91 24.09 -22.28
CA ALA A 550 -10.16 24.61 -22.84
C ALA A 550 -11.24 23.52 -22.94
N TRP A 551 -10.83 22.30 -23.27
CA TRP A 551 -11.73 21.14 -23.27
C TRP A 551 -12.23 20.78 -21.86
N CYS A 552 -11.39 20.85 -20.82
CA CYS A 552 -11.80 20.52 -19.45
C CYS A 552 -12.99 21.37 -18.95
N ASP A 553 -13.18 22.57 -19.48
CA ASP A 553 -14.30 23.44 -19.10
C ASP A 553 -15.63 23.09 -19.80
N GLU A 554 -15.62 22.20 -20.80
CA GLU A 554 -16.84 21.84 -21.54
C GLU A 554 -17.80 20.90 -20.78
N PRO A 555 -19.12 21.04 -20.97
CA PRO A 555 -20.13 20.24 -20.28
C PRO A 555 -20.15 18.73 -20.63
N TYR A 556 -19.24 18.21 -21.45
CA TYR A 556 -19.11 16.77 -21.75
C TYR A 556 -17.65 16.32 -21.94
N SER A 557 -16.72 16.89 -21.18
CA SER A 557 -15.29 16.61 -21.28
C SER A 557 -14.77 15.67 -20.19
N PRO A 558 -13.52 15.18 -20.29
CA PRO A 558 -12.80 14.57 -19.18
C PRO A 558 -12.62 15.52 -17.99
N GLY A 559 -12.92 16.81 -18.18
CA GLY A 559 -13.19 17.77 -17.12
C GLY A 559 -14.23 17.32 -16.09
N LYS A 560 -15.10 16.38 -16.47
CA LYS A 560 -16.10 15.79 -15.59
C LYS A 560 -15.69 14.46 -14.95
N LEU A 561 -14.54 13.90 -15.32
CA LEU A 561 -13.99 12.78 -14.57
C LEU A 561 -13.69 13.25 -13.15
N LEU A 562 -13.96 12.35 -12.20
CA LEU A 562 -13.85 12.64 -10.78
C LEU A 562 -12.62 11.96 -10.19
N PRO A 563 -11.98 12.56 -9.19
CA PRO A 563 -10.95 11.88 -8.40
C PRO A 563 -11.57 10.87 -7.42
N TYR A 564 -10.81 9.82 -7.14
CA TYR A 564 -11.22 8.71 -6.28
C TYR A 564 -10.14 8.34 -5.26
N GLY A 565 -10.58 7.98 -4.05
CA GLY A 565 -9.75 7.35 -3.02
C GLY A 565 -10.04 5.84 -2.96
N LEU A 566 -8.99 5.02 -3.01
CA LEU A 566 -9.08 3.57 -3.08
C LEU A 566 -8.41 2.95 -1.85
N GLU A 567 -9.18 2.21 -1.06
CA GLU A 567 -8.81 1.75 0.27
C GLU A 567 -9.00 0.23 0.40
N GLY A 568 -8.07 -0.46 1.03
CA GLY A 568 -8.16 -1.90 1.30
C GLY A 568 -8.39 -2.25 2.76
N THR A 569 -8.40 -1.27 3.69
CA THR A 569 -8.76 -1.52 5.09
C THR A 569 -10.21 -1.99 5.25
N SER A 570 -11.14 -1.45 4.45
CA SER A 570 -12.56 -1.81 4.40
C SER A 570 -13.08 -1.68 2.96
N PRO A 571 -14.09 -2.47 2.54
CA PRO A 571 -14.74 -2.22 1.26
C PRO A 571 -15.53 -0.92 1.41
N THR A 572 -15.25 0.08 0.58
CA THR A 572 -15.87 1.40 0.70
C THR A 572 -16.13 2.05 -0.65
N THR A 573 -17.06 2.99 -0.67
CA THR A 573 -17.28 3.85 -1.83
C THR A 573 -16.02 4.68 -2.11
N PRO A 574 -15.53 4.74 -3.35
CA PRO A 574 -14.29 5.45 -3.66
C PRO A 574 -14.50 6.96 -3.88
N LYS A 575 -15.75 7.43 -3.85
CA LYS A 575 -16.10 8.85 -4.03
C LYS A 575 -15.50 9.68 -2.89
N LEU A 576 -14.93 10.83 -3.25
CA LEU A 576 -14.41 11.79 -2.27
C LEU A 576 -15.48 12.77 -1.76
N HIS A 577 -16.50 13.07 -2.58
CA HIS A 577 -17.56 14.03 -2.24
C HIS A 577 -18.81 13.78 -3.08
N VAL A 578 -19.97 14.20 -2.55
CA VAL A 578 -21.26 14.21 -3.23
C VAL A 578 -21.84 15.61 -3.23
N VAL A 579 -22.27 16.06 -4.41
CA VAL A 579 -22.80 17.39 -4.65
C VAL A 579 -24.31 17.40 -4.43
N GLY A 580 -24.79 18.37 -3.66
CA GLY A 580 -26.22 18.61 -3.41
C GLY A 580 -26.72 18.00 -2.10
N PHE A 581 -27.51 18.80 -1.37
CA PHE A 581 -28.00 18.45 -0.03
C PHE A 581 -28.84 17.17 -0.01
N ALA A 582 -29.76 16.99 -0.97
CA ALA A 582 -30.64 15.82 -1.01
C ALA A 582 -29.87 14.50 -1.21
N ALA A 583 -28.88 14.50 -2.10
CA ALA A 583 -28.03 13.33 -2.34
C ALA A 583 -27.15 13.04 -1.12
N ALA A 584 -26.47 14.07 -0.59
CA ALA A 584 -25.64 13.93 0.61
C ALA A 584 -26.44 13.46 1.84
N ASN A 585 -27.67 13.93 2.01
CA ASN A 585 -28.57 13.48 3.08
C ASN A 585 -29.02 12.03 2.87
N THR A 586 -29.30 11.63 1.63
CA THR A 586 -29.64 10.24 1.31
C THR A 586 -28.49 9.29 1.64
N ASP A 587 -27.26 9.66 1.25
CA ASP A 587 -26.06 8.87 1.55
C ASP A 587 -25.79 8.83 3.07
N LEU A 588 -25.97 9.95 3.78
CA LEU A 588 -25.87 10.00 5.24
C LEU A 588 -26.88 9.07 5.93
N MET A 589 -28.15 9.13 5.55
CA MET A 589 -29.17 8.26 6.13
C MET A 589 -28.92 6.80 5.82
N THR A 590 -28.39 6.49 4.62
CA THR A 590 -28.01 5.13 4.26
C THR A 590 -26.80 4.66 5.08
N ALA A 591 -25.83 5.55 5.35
CA ALA A 591 -24.64 5.20 6.13
C ALA A 591 -24.94 4.98 7.62
N ILE A 592 -25.88 5.75 8.18
CA ILE A 592 -26.40 5.54 9.53
C ILE A 592 -27.12 4.19 9.64
N LYS A 593 -27.92 3.84 8.61
CA LYS A 593 -28.58 2.53 8.51
C LYS A 593 -27.55 1.41 8.44
N ASP A 594 -26.54 1.53 7.56
CA ASP A 594 -25.46 0.55 7.48
C ASP A 594 -24.82 0.29 8.85
N GLU A 595 -24.54 1.34 9.62
CA GLU A 595 -23.95 1.20 10.96
C GLU A 595 -24.82 0.50 11.97
N CYS A 596 -26.12 0.82 11.99
CA CYS A 596 -27.08 0.13 12.84
C CYS A 596 -27.12 -1.36 12.50
N ALA A 597 -27.19 -1.70 11.21
CA ALA A 597 -27.18 -3.09 10.74
C ALA A 597 -25.85 -3.80 11.04
N PHE A 598 -24.71 -3.15 10.82
CA PHE A 598 -23.39 -3.70 11.15
C PHE A 598 -23.26 -3.99 12.65
N ALA A 599 -23.75 -3.09 13.51
CA ALA A 599 -23.79 -3.30 14.95
C ALA A 599 -24.68 -4.49 15.35
N MET A 600 -25.82 -4.71 14.67
CA MET A 600 -26.69 -5.86 14.92
C MET A 600 -26.01 -7.20 14.60
N ALA A 601 -25.17 -7.24 13.55
CA ALA A 601 -24.40 -8.44 13.20
C ALA A 601 -23.10 -8.59 14.01
N ALA A 602 -22.68 -7.58 14.77
CA ALA A 602 -21.44 -7.59 15.53
C ALA A 602 -21.56 -8.45 16.82
N PRO A 603 -20.41 -8.89 17.38
CA PRO A 603 -19.08 -8.93 16.73
C PRO A 603 -19.02 -10.01 15.64
N ASN A 604 -18.28 -9.77 14.56
CA ASN A 604 -18.11 -10.76 13.49
C ASN A 604 -16.81 -10.53 12.69
N VAL A 605 -16.55 -11.42 11.73
CA VAL A 605 -15.33 -11.39 10.90
C VAL A 605 -15.51 -10.75 9.52
N GLY A 606 -16.76 -10.49 9.11
CA GLY A 606 -17.09 -9.86 7.83
C GLY A 606 -16.82 -8.35 7.88
N ARG A 607 -16.28 -7.80 6.80
CA ARG A 607 -16.09 -6.35 6.67
C ARG A 607 -17.28 -5.74 5.93
N GLY A 608 -18.01 -4.87 6.61
CA GLY A 608 -19.15 -4.16 6.03
C GLY A 608 -18.73 -3.14 4.98
N TYR A 609 -19.49 -3.05 3.89
CA TYR A 609 -19.30 -2.01 2.87
C TYR A 609 -19.68 -0.64 3.43
N LYS A 610 -18.76 0.32 3.47
CA LYS A 610 -19.01 1.65 4.05
C LYS A 610 -19.10 2.77 3.02
N MET A 611 -20.04 3.68 3.22
CA MET A 611 -20.06 4.96 2.50
C MET A 611 -19.33 6.02 3.32
N LEU A 612 -18.11 6.36 2.89
CA LEU A 612 -17.25 7.29 3.63
C LEU A 612 -17.47 8.76 3.27
N HIS A 613 -18.05 9.05 2.10
CA HIS A 613 -18.31 10.41 1.64
C HIS A 613 -19.61 11.03 2.19
N ALA A 614 -20.31 10.29 3.04
CA ALA A 614 -21.58 10.68 3.64
C ALA A 614 -21.37 11.52 4.90
N GLY A 615 -21.79 12.80 4.92
CA GLY A 615 -21.66 13.65 6.10
C GLY A 615 -21.93 15.13 5.87
N LEU A 616 -22.60 15.79 6.83
CA LEU A 616 -22.88 17.23 6.79
C LEU A 616 -21.60 18.09 6.92
N HIS A 617 -20.55 17.54 7.54
CA HIS A 617 -19.28 18.22 7.83
C HIS A 617 -18.10 17.66 7.02
N GLY A 618 -18.39 17.12 5.83
CA GLY A 618 -17.41 16.52 4.93
C GLY A 618 -17.27 15.01 5.09
N HIS A 619 -16.24 14.45 4.45
CA HIS A 619 -15.96 13.02 4.41
C HIS A 619 -15.67 12.45 5.81
N ARG A 620 -16.20 11.26 6.12
CA ARG A 620 -16.13 10.64 7.45
C ARG A 620 -14.73 10.21 7.82
N PHE A 621 -13.96 9.72 6.85
CA PHE A 621 -12.64 9.16 7.09
C PHE A 621 -11.49 10.11 6.70
N TYR A 622 -11.39 10.46 5.41
CA TYR A 622 -10.41 11.41 4.89
C TYR A 622 -10.70 12.84 5.37
N ALA A 623 -9.88 13.39 6.27
CA ALA A 623 -9.99 14.79 6.64
C ALA A 623 -9.36 15.67 5.56
N GLN A 624 -8.08 15.43 5.25
CA GLN A 624 -7.32 16.19 4.25
C GLN A 624 -6.21 15.34 3.63
N PHE A 625 -6.07 15.39 2.31
CA PHE A 625 -4.94 14.82 1.59
C PHE A 625 -3.78 15.80 1.63
N VAL A 626 -2.59 15.33 1.96
CA VAL A 626 -1.43 16.16 2.25
C VAL A 626 -0.38 15.99 1.16
N GLU A 627 -0.15 14.76 0.70
CA GLU A 627 0.83 14.45 -0.34
C GLU A 627 0.31 13.39 -1.30
N ILE A 628 0.84 13.34 -2.51
CA ILE A 628 0.71 12.22 -3.43
C ILE A 628 2.09 11.88 -4.01
N SER A 629 2.47 10.61 -3.94
CA SER A 629 3.67 10.08 -4.59
C SER A 629 3.30 9.18 -5.76
N LEU A 630 3.81 9.51 -6.94
CA LEU A 630 3.63 8.75 -8.16
C LEU A 630 4.70 7.66 -8.28
N HIS A 631 4.46 6.72 -9.18
CA HIS A 631 5.43 5.69 -9.55
C HIS A 631 6.76 6.31 -10.02
N ARG A 632 7.92 5.69 -9.72
CA ARG A 632 9.24 6.21 -10.13
C ARG A 632 9.40 6.40 -11.64
N ASN A 633 8.75 5.56 -12.44
CA ASN A 633 8.82 5.62 -13.91
C ASN A 633 7.77 6.56 -14.51
N HIS A 634 7.08 7.35 -13.68
CA HIS A 634 6.09 8.31 -14.17
C HIS A 634 6.76 9.35 -15.10
N PRO A 635 6.14 9.72 -16.24
CA PRO A 635 6.78 10.61 -17.22
C PRO A 635 7.16 11.98 -16.67
N LEU A 636 6.41 12.51 -15.70
CA LEU A 636 6.76 13.79 -15.03
C LEU A 636 8.10 13.79 -14.31
N ARG A 637 8.69 12.62 -14.03
CA ARG A 637 10.07 12.50 -13.52
C ARG A 637 11.07 12.09 -14.60
N GLN A 638 10.64 11.24 -15.54
CA GLN A 638 11.55 10.60 -16.51
C GLN A 638 11.80 11.46 -17.76
N ASP A 639 10.92 12.42 -18.06
CA ASP A 639 11.03 13.22 -19.26
C ASP A 639 12.31 14.08 -19.27
N THR A 640 13.03 14.01 -20.39
CA THR A 640 14.31 14.69 -20.57
C THR A 640 14.16 16.22 -20.54
N ALA A 641 13.10 16.78 -21.14
CA ALA A 641 12.91 18.24 -21.19
C ALA A 641 12.59 18.80 -19.80
N LEU A 642 11.77 18.09 -19.01
CA LEU A 642 11.52 18.42 -17.61
C LEU A 642 12.80 18.32 -16.76
N CYS A 643 13.62 17.29 -16.97
CA CYS A 643 14.90 17.14 -16.26
C CYS A 643 15.89 18.27 -16.61
N GLU A 644 16.00 18.64 -17.89
CA GLU A 644 16.90 19.71 -18.35
C GLU A 644 16.48 21.09 -17.84
N THR A 645 15.20 21.27 -17.51
CA THR A 645 14.64 22.50 -16.95
C THR A 645 14.50 22.46 -15.43
N CYS A 646 14.93 21.38 -14.76
CA CYS A 646 14.78 21.19 -13.32
C CYS A 646 13.31 21.25 -12.85
N GLU A 647 12.39 20.78 -13.69
CA GLU A 647 10.94 20.75 -13.43
C GLU A 647 10.41 19.32 -13.21
N ALA A 648 11.27 18.31 -13.36
CA ALA A 648 10.91 16.91 -13.17
C ALA A 648 10.58 16.62 -11.71
N ALA A 649 9.45 15.96 -11.46
CA ALA A 649 8.98 15.60 -10.12
C ALA A 649 8.01 14.41 -10.17
N ASN A 650 7.95 13.66 -9.08
CA ASN A 650 7.00 12.56 -8.88
C ASN A 650 6.42 12.50 -7.46
N GLN A 651 6.68 13.52 -6.65
CA GLN A 651 6.06 13.70 -5.34
C GLN A 651 5.49 15.11 -5.28
N PHE A 652 4.23 15.23 -4.85
CA PHE A 652 3.51 16.48 -4.85
C PHE A 652 2.80 16.68 -3.51
N VAL A 653 2.73 17.93 -3.08
CA VAL A 653 2.06 18.36 -1.87
C VAL A 653 0.75 19.03 -2.26
N PHE A 654 -0.34 18.59 -1.65
CA PHE A 654 -1.65 19.20 -1.83
C PHE A 654 -1.71 20.55 -1.13
N GLY A 655 -2.36 21.51 -1.77
CA GLY A 655 -2.74 22.80 -1.20
C GLY A 655 -4.16 23.19 -1.61
N ALA A 656 -4.78 24.10 -0.86
CA ALA A 656 -6.07 24.69 -1.20
C ALA A 656 -5.91 26.20 -1.47
N PRO A 657 -6.27 26.72 -2.67
CA PRO A 657 -6.02 28.11 -3.07
C PRO A 657 -6.61 29.15 -2.11
N GLU A 658 -7.89 29.00 -1.75
CA GLU A 658 -8.61 29.97 -0.90
C GLU A 658 -7.99 30.03 0.51
N ARG A 659 -7.62 28.87 1.06
CA ARG A 659 -6.98 28.79 2.38
C ARG A 659 -5.56 29.35 2.38
N GLN A 660 -4.86 29.37 1.23
CA GLN A 660 -3.58 30.08 1.14
C GLN A 660 -3.76 31.58 1.37
N ALA A 661 -4.80 32.20 0.78
CA ALA A 661 -5.03 33.63 0.90
C ALA A 661 -5.32 34.06 2.35
N ASP A 662 -6.17 33.30 3.06
CA ASP A 662 -6.54 33.60 4.44
C ASP A 662 -5.42 33.29 5.45
N ALA A 663 -4.73 32.16 5.28
CA ALA A 663 -3.71 31.72 6.21
C ALA A 663 -2.39 32.47 6.07
N ALA A 664 -1.99 32.82 4.85
CA ALA A 664 -0.83 33.67 4.62
C ALA A 664 -1.01 34.99 5.39
N THR A 665 -2.18 35.61 5.29
CA THR A 665 -2.48 36.85 6.00
C THR A 665 -2.28 36.73 7.52
N LYS A 666 -2.83 35.68 8.16
CA LYS A 666 -2.70 35.48 9.61
C LYS A 666 -1.30 35.07 10.07
N PHE A 667 -0.65 34.15 9.35
CA PHE A 667 0.70 33.68 9.69
C PHE A 667 1.74 34.79 9.58
N TYR A 668 1.68 35.60 8.51
CA TYR A 668 2.58 36.74 8.36
C TYR A 668 2.29 37.84 9.39
N ASP A 669 1.02 38.10 9.73
CA ASP A 669 0.69 39.04 10.79
C ASP A 669 1.24 38.61 12.17
N GLU A 670 1.35 37.31 12.46
CA GLU A 670 1.98 36.80 13.69
C GLU A 670 3.51 36.79 13.61
N ARG A 671 4.08 36.40 12.46
CA ARG A 671 5.53 36.41 12.24
C ARG A 671 6.08 37.84 12.30
N ASP A 672 5.45 38.79 11.63
CA ASP A 672 5.91 40.18 11.57
C ASP A 672 5.79 40.86 12.94
N LYS A 673 4.81 40.45 13.78
CA LYS A 673 4.76 40.82 15.20
C LYS A 673 5.94 40.26 16.01
N LEU A 674 6.41 39.05 15.68
CA LEU A 674 7.53 38.40 16.37
C LEU A 674 8.90 38.90 15.91
N THR A 675 9.06 39.25 14.63
CA THR A 675 10.36 39.61 14.04
C THR A 675 10.58 41.11 13.88
N GLY A 676 9.53 41.93 14.02
CA GLY A 676 9.61 43.39 13.85
C GLY A 676 9.95 43.84 12.42
N THR A 677 9.86 42.92 11.46
CA THR A 677 10.14 43.17 10.04
C THR A 677 8.84 43.50 9.32
N ASN A 678 8.67 44.75 8.86
CA ASN A 678 7.61 45.17 7.92
C ASN A 678 7.95 44.70 6.48
N GLY A 679 8.29 43.42 6.31
CA GLY A 679 8.73 42.89 5.03
C GLY A 679 7.57 42.79 4.04
N GLU A 680 7.85 43.04 2.75
CA GLU A 680 6.94 42.78 1.65
C GLU A 680 6.36 41.37 1.76
N ARG A 681 5.02 41.27 1.74
CA ARG A 681 4.30 40.01 1.82
C ARG A 681 4.57 39.22 0.54
N PRO A 682 5.09 37.98 0.61
CA PRO A 682 5.16 37.13 -0.56
C PRO A 682 3.74 36.66 -0.87
N ASP A 683 3.03 37.35 -1.76
CA ASP A 683 1.60 37.11 -2.08
C ASP A 683 1.34 35.74 -2.74
N HIS A 684 2.36 34.92 -2.96
CA HIS A 684 2.26 33.73 -3.79
C HIS A 684 2.85 32.45 -3.19
N ARG A 685 3.06 32.31 -1.87
CA ARG A 685 3.62 31.06 -1.31
C ARG A 685 2.54 30.07 -0.87
N LEU A 686 2.72 28.80 -1.23
CA LEU A 686 2.03 27.71 -0.55
C LEU A 686 2.52 27.69 0.91
N SER A 687 1.67 28.14 1.84
CA SER A 687 1.93 28.27 3.28
C SER A 687 1.28 27.14 4.09
N LEU A 688 0.19 26.57 3.56
CA LEU A 688 -0.55 25.46 4.16
C LEU A 688 -0.65 24.30 3.18
N ALA A 689 -0.28 23.11 3.63
CA ALA A 689 -0.62 21.88 2.95
C ALA A 689 -1.98 21.35 3.38
N GLY A 690 -2.52 20.44 2.57
CA GLY A 690 -3.74 19.72 2.86
C GLY A 690 -4.92 20.19 2.02
N ALA A 691 -5.45 19.36 1.14
CA ALA A 691 -6.72 19.58 0.44
C ALA A 691 -7.81 18.66 0.99
N ALA A 692 -8.99 19.19 1.29
CA ALA A 692 -10.13 18.42 1.73
C ALA A 692 -10.72 17.62 0.55
N PRO A 693 -11.40 16.48 0.79
CA PRO A 693 -11.97 15.66 -0.28
C PRO A 693 -12.90 16.40 -1.24
N HIS A 694 -13.68 17.37 -0.76
CA HIS A 694 -14.57 18.17 -1.61
C HIS A 694 -13.81 19.18 -2.49
N GLU A 695 -12.72 19.76 -1.99
CA GLU A 695 -11.85 20.64 -2.79
C GLU A 695 -11.19 19.84 -3.91
N ILE A 696 -10.73 18.61 -3.62
CA ILE A 696 -10.16 17.72 -4.63
C ILE A 696 -11.21 17.34 -5.68
N HIS A 697 -12.40 16.95 -5.23
CA HIS A 697 -13.52 16.65 -6.11
C HIS A 697 -13.90 17.81 -7.04
N ARG A 698 -13.88 19.04 -6.53
CA ARG A 698 -14.21 20.27 -7.29
C ARG A 698 -13.04 20.84 -8.07
N ARG A 699 -11.85 20.23 -8.00
CA ARG A 699 -10.62 20.73 -8.63
C ARG A 699 -10.15 22.08 -8.08
N GLU A 700 -10.53 22.36 -6.83
CA GLU A 700 -10.15 23.53 -6.05
C GLU A 700 -8.89 23.25 -5.22
N TYR A 701 -7.88 22.65 -5.85
CA TYR A 701 -6.64 22.26 -5.18
C TYR A 701 -5.41 22.53 -6.04
N LEU A 702 -4.25 22.52 -5.39
CA LEU A 702 -2.92 22.71 -5.97
C LEU A 702 -2.07 21.48 -5.70
N LEU A 703 -1.13 21.19 -6.60
CA LEU A 703 -0.13 20.14 -6.44
C LEU A 703 1.27 20.72 -6.63
N ALA A 704 1.86 21.22 -5.54
CA ALA A 704 3.22 21.72 -5.59
C ALA A 704 4.21 20.55 -5.59
N PRO A 705 5.21 20.50 -6.49
CA PRO A 705 6.28 19.51 -6.39
C PRO A 705 6.94 19.58 -5.00
N LEU A 706 7.00 18.46 -4.29
CA LEU A 706 7.69 18.39 -3.00
C LEU A 706 9.18 18.68 -3.18
N LEU A 707 9.77 18.06 -4.20
CA LEU A 707 11.12 18.34 -4.69
C LEU A 707 11.16 18.17 -6.21
N ARG A 708 11.95 19.02 -6.86
CA ARG A 708 12.25 18.92 -8.29
C ARG A 708 13.63 18.34 -8.47
N VAL A 709 13.83 17.59 -9.55
CA VAL A 709 15.11 16.98 -9.90
C VAL A 709 15.55 17.43 -11.28
N ASP A 710 16.86 17.55 -11.46
CA ASP A 710 17.47 17.82 -12.76
C ASP A 710 17.91 16.51 -13.44
N THR A 711 18.49 16.61 -14.64
CA THR A 711 19.02 15.45 -15.38
C THR A 711 20.06 14.67 -14.58
N HIS A 712 20.90 15.35 -13.79
CA HIS A 712 21.96 14.70 -13.02
C HIS A 712 21.36 13.84 -11.89
N ILE A 713 20.53 14.43 -11.04
CA ILE A 713 19.86 13.77 -9.92
C ILE A 713 18.94 12.66 -10.44
N SER A 714 18.13 12.94 -11.48
CA SER A 714 17.23 11.96 -12.08
C SER A 714 17.99 10.74 -12.60
N THR A 715 19.12 10.94 -13.30
CA THR A 715 19.97 9.83 -13.77
C THR A 715 20.51 8.99 -12.61
N HIS A 716 20.97 9.63 -11.53
CA HIS A 716 21.52 8.94 -10.34
C HIS A 716 20.44 8.13 -9.62
N PHE A 717 19.29 8.74 -9.32
CA PHE A 717 18.17 8.05 -8.69
C PHE A 717 17.58 6.94 -9.56
N ASN A 718 17.49 7.13 -10.88
CA ASN A 718 17.01 6.07 -11.77
C ASN A 718 17.98 4.89 -11.77
N TYR A 719 19.28 5.15 -11.91
CA TYR A 719 20.30 4.11 -11.89
C TYR A 719 20.32 3.35 -10.55
N ALA A 720 20.39 4.08 -9.44
CA ALA A 720 20.39 3.49 -8.10
C ALA A 720 19.06 2.81 -7.77
N GLY A 721 17.94 3.33 -8.26
CA GLY A 721 16.61 2.76 -8.07
C GLY A 721 16.45 1.45 -8.80
N GLU A 722 16.90 1.35 -10.06
CA GLU A 722 16.94 0.09 -10.82
C GLU A 722 17.83 -0.91 -10.09
N TYR A 723 19.02 -0.48 -9.66
CA TYR A 723 19.93 -1.36 -8.94
C TYR A 723 19.33 -1.86 -7.62
N ALA A 724 18.72 -0.98 -6.83
CA ALA A 724 18.08 -1.35 -5.58
C ALA A 724 16.85 -2.24 -5.78
N LYS A 725 16.17 -2.18 -6.93
CA LYS A 725 15.06 -3.09 -7.27
C LYS A 725 15.54 -4.54 -7.37
N LEU A 726 16.75 -4.74 -7.88
CA LEU A 726 17.40 -6.07 -7.93
C LEU A 726 17.63 -6.65 -6.54
N ASP A 727 17.75 -5.81 -5.50
CA ASP A 727 17.96 -6.23 -4.11
C ASP A 727 16.65 -6.46 -3.33
N VAL A 728 15.50 -6.33 -3.98
CA VAL A 728 14.21 -6.69 -3.39
C VAL A 728 13.96 -8.19 -3.63
N VAL A 729 13.46 -8.88 -2.61
CA VAL A 729 13.05 -10.29 -2.78
C VAL A 729 11.89 -10.36 -3.79
N PRO A 730 12.04 -11.05 -4.94
CA PRO A 730 11.04 -11.09 -6.01
C PRO A 730 9.79 -11.86 -5.57
N ARG A 731 8.67 -11.68 -6.28
CA ARG A 731 7.43 -12.44 -6.03
C ARG A 731 7.65 -13.96 -6.12
N ARG A 732 6.78 -14.73 -5.49
CA ARG A 732 6.73 -16.19 -5.72
C ARG A 732 6.03 -16.43 -7.07
N ASN A 733 6.69 -17.16 -7.98
CA ASN A 733 6.15 -17.39 -9.34
C ASN A 733 5.21 -18.60 -9.42
N THR A 734 4.88 -19.22 -8.29
CA THR A 734 4.03 -20.41 -8.24
C THR A 734 2.68 -20.07 -7.63
N VAL A 735 1.64 -20.75 -8.12
CA VAL A 735 0.32 -20.72 -7.50
C VAL A 735 0.45 -21.22 -6.07
N TYR A 736 -0.14 -20.48 -5.12
CA TYR A 736 -0.05 -20.83 -3.71
C TYR A 736 -0.70 -22.18 -3.45
N THR A 737 0.01 -23.11 -2.82
CA THR A 737 -0.55 -24.42 -2.46
C THR A 737 -0.92 -24.40 -0.99
N LEU A 738 -2.21 -24.60 -0.70
CA LEU A 738 -2.69 -24.67 0.67
C LEU A 738 -2.16 -25.93 1.36
N ASP A 739 -1.97 -25.85 2.67
CA ASP A 739 -1.84 -27.06 3.47
C ASP A 739 -3.19 -27.79 3.61
N ALA A 740 -3.15 -29.00 4.19
CA ALA A 740 -4.34 -29.82 4.36
C ALA A 740 -5.37 -29.21 5.34
N LEU A 741 -4.91 -28.49 6.37
CA LEU A 741 -5.76 -27.84 7.36
C LEU A 741 -6.45 -26.62 6.75
N GLN A 742 -5.71 -25.74 6.08
CA GLN A 742 -6.22 -24.59 5.33
C GLN A 742 -7.25 -25.03 4.29
N SER A 743 -6.94 -26.08 3.53
CA SER A 743 -7.90 -26.66 2.57
C SER A 743 -9.20 -27.11 3.24
N LYS A 744 -9.10 -27.83 4.36
CA LYS A 744 -10.27 -28.26 5.15
C LYS A 744 -11.06 -27.06 5.69
N ASN A 745 -10.36 -26.04 6.19
CA ASN A 745 -10.97 -24.84 6.76
C ASN A 745 -11.73 -24.04 5.71
N ILE A 746 -11.15 -23.79 4.53
CA ILE A 746 -11.83 -23.12 3.43
C ILE A 746 -13.11 -23.87 3.05
N LEU A 747 -13.05 -25.18 2.88
CA LEU A 747 -14.23 -25.97 2.53
C LEU A 747 -15.32 -25.91 3.62
N SER A 748 -14.91 -25.84 4.89
CA SER A 748 -15.83 -25.64 6.03
C SER A 748 -16.47 -24.25 5.99
N SER A 749 -15.68 -23.20 5.78
CA SER A 749 -16.14 -21.81 5.66
C SER A 749 -17.14 -21.66 4.52
N ILE A 750 -16.80 -22.15 3.32
CA ILE A 750 -17.68 -22.09 2.15
C ILE A 750 -18.96 -22.90 2.39
N THR A 751 -18.88 -24.09 2.97
CA THR A 751 -20.08 -24.88 3.31
C THR A 751 -21.04 -24.10 4.20
N CYS A 752 -20.52 -23.43 5.23
CA CYS A 752 -21.34 -22.62 6.14
C CYS A 752 -21.97 -21.41 5.41
N LEU A 753 -21.23 -20.75 4.54
CA LEU A 753 -21.71 -19.62 3.74
C LEU A 753 -22.79 -20.03 2.72
N LEU A 754 -22.68 -21.22 2.11
CA LEU A 754 -23.72 -21.75 1.22
C LEU A 754 -24.98 -22.20 1.98
N GLN A 755 -24.84 -22.62 3.24
CA GLN A 755 -25.98 -22.85 4.12
C GLN A 755 -26.68 -21.52 4.45
N LEU A 756 -25.91 -20.49 4.83
CA LEU A 756 -26.44 -19.14 5.02
C LEU A 756 -27.17 -18.63 3.77
N HIS A 757 -26.61 -18.86 2.57
CA HIS A 757 -27.28 -18.51 1.32
C HIS A 757 -28.69 -19.12 1.24
N THR A 758 -28.80 -20.42 1.51
CA THR A 758 -30.08 -21.15 1.44
C THR A 758 -31.10 -20.58 2.43
N GLU A 759 -30.64 -20.28 3.64
CA GLU A 759 -31.46 -19.68 4.69
C GLU A 759 -31.95 -18.27 4.30
N LEU A 760 -31.04 -17.39 3.86
CA LEU A 760 -31.39 -16.03 3.47
C LEU A 760 -32.27 -15.99 2.21
N ALA A 761 -31.98 -16.82 1.21
CA ALA A 761 -32.77 -16.88 -0.03
C ALA A 761 -34.20 -17.41 0.21
N SER A 762 -34.43 -18.18 1.27
CA SER A 762 -35.76 -18.67 1.64
C SER A 762 -36.66 -17.62 2.29
N ARG A 763 -36.10 -16.49 2.75
CA ARG A 763 -36.84 -15.44 3.45
C ARG A 763 -37.47 -14.47 2.45
N ALA A 764 -38.73 -14.13 2.67
CA ALA A 764 -39.40 -13.08 1.93
C ALA A 764 -38.77 -11.72 2.28
N SER A 765 -38.60 -10.84 1.28
CA SER A 765 -38.24 -9.45 1.54
C SER A 765 -39.37 -8.75 2.30
N LYS A 766 -39.01 -8.00 3.35
CA LYS A 766 -39.95 -7.11 4.04
C LYS A 766 -39.87 -5.73 3.40
N ALA A 767 -40.99 -5.00 3.36
CA ALA A 767 -41.05 -3.68 2.73
C ALA A 767 -40.08 -2.65 3.32
N ASN A 768 -39.69 -2.81 4.60
CA ASN A 768 -38.84 -1.86 5.33
C ASN A 768 -37.41 -2.37 5.59
N SER A 769 -36.96 -3.43 4.91
CA SER A 769 -35.61 -3.94 5.12
C SER A 769 -34.54 -3.14 4.36
N HIS A 770 -33.44 -2.85 5.02
CA HIS A 770 -32.22 -2.23 4.49
C HIS A 770 -31.23 -3.31 4.06
N CYS A 771 -30.64 -3.21 2.87
CA CYS A 771 -29.63 -4.16 2.40
C CYS A 771 -28.26 -3.74 2.90
N VAL A 772 -27.56 -4.65 3.59
CA VAL A 772 -26.15 -4.49 3.92
C VAL A 772 -25.30 -5.51 3.21
N GLN A 773 -24.08 -5.10 2.85
CA GLN A 773 -23.10 -5.94 2.18
C GLN A 773 -21.87 -6.15 3.08
N TYR A 774 -21.38 -7.39 3.11
CA TYR A 774 -20.14 -7.78 3.78
C TYR A 774 -19.21 -8.49 2.81
N MET A 775 -17.91 -8.29 2.99
CA MET A 775 -16.85 -9.02 2.31
C MET A 775 -15.99 -9.77 3.31
N LEU A 776 -15.57 -10.99 2.97
CA LEU A 776 -14.62 -11.76 3.76
C LEU A 776 -13.25 -11.78 3.07
N ALA A 777 -12.19 -11.53 3.84
CA ALA A 777 -10.83 -11.70 3.34
C ALA A 777 -10.56 -13.18 3.05
N TYR A 778 -9.75 -13.49 2.05
CA TYR A 778 -9.37 -14.87 1.73
C TYR A 778 -8.70 -15.57 2.93
N SER A 779 -7.82 -14.87 3.65
CA SER A 779 -7.22 -15.37 4.89
C SER A 779 -8.23 -15.72 5.98
N THR A 780 -9.36 -15.01 6.05
CA THR A 780 -10.43 -15.30 7.02
C THR A 780 -11.12 -16.61 6.69
N LEU A 781 -11.35 -16.89 5.40
CA LEU A 781 -11.91 -18.17 4.96
C LEU A 781 -10.99 -19.35 5.27
N ALA A 782 -9.67 -19.15 5.11
CA ALA A 782 -8.66 -20.19 5.31
C ALA A 782 -8.28 -20.43 6.78
N ASN A 783 -8.22 -19.38 7.57
CA ASN A 783 -7.60 -19.43 8.90
C ASN A 783 -8.58 -19.14 10.05
N ASN A 784 -9.85 -18.79 9.77
CA ASN A 784 -10.85 -18.51 10.80
C ASN A 784 -12.24 -19.09 10.50
N PRO A 785 -12.36 -20.42 10.26
CA PRO A 785 -13.65 -21.04 9.94
C PRO A 785 -14.68 -20.91 11.07
N ALA A 786 -14.23 -20.85 12.32
CA ALA A 786 -15.11 -20.62 13.48
C ALA A 786 -15.71 -19.21 13.47
N GLY A 787 -14.90 -18.20 13.15
CA GLY A 787 -15.37 -16.83 12.98
C GLY A 787 -16.35 -16.69 11.81
N VAL A 788 -16.10 -17.39 10.69
CA VAL A 788 -17.05 -17.44 9.56
C VAL A 788 -18.38 -18.09 9.96
N ALA A 789 -18.34 -19.20 10.70
CA ALA A 789 -19.54 -19.84 11.20
C ALA A 789 -20.33 -18.95 12.17
N HIS A 790 -19.63 -18.26 13.07
CA HIS A 790 -20.25 -17.29 13.96
C HIS A 790 -20.88 -16.13 13.17
N PHE A 791 -20.17 -15.57 12.19
CA PHE A 791 -20.71 -14.53 11.31
C PHE A 791 -21.99 -14.98 10.59
N ALA A 792 -22.00 -16.20 10.02
CA ALA A 792 -23.18 -16.75 9.38
C ALA A 792 -24.36 -16.89 10.35
N GLN A 793 -24.11 -17.39 11.56
CA GLN A 793 -25.13 -17.46 12.62
C GLN A 793 -25.67 -16.07 12.97
N ARG A 794 -24.80 -15.09 13.20
CA ARG A 794 -25.20 -13.71 13.55
C ARG A 794 -26.05 -13.08 12.46
N LEU A 795 -25.71 -13.28 11.18
CA LEU A 795 -26.54 -12.82 10.07
C LEU A 795 -27.87 -13.57 9.98
N GLN A 796 -27.90 -14.87 10.24
CA GLN A 796 -29.15 -15.63 10.27
C GLN A 796 -30.10 -15.11 11.38
N GLU A 797 -29.55 -14.71 12.52
CA GLU A 797 -30.29 -14.12 13.64
C GLU A 797 -30.75 -12.69 13.36
N ALA A 798 -29.87 -11.85 12.78
CA ALA A 798 -30.11 -10.42 12.59
C ALA A 798 -30.89 -10.07 11.31
N ALA A 799 -30.72 -10.84 10.23
CA ALA A 799 -31.43 -10.58 8.98
C ALA A 799 -32.93 -10.84 9.17
N THR A 800 -33.77 -9.91 8.76
CA THR A 800 -35.23 -10.06 8.88
C THR A 800 -35.91 -10.30 7.55
N GLY A 801 -35.21 -10.09 6.43
CA GLY A 801 -35.67 -10.34 5.08
C GLY A 801 -34.77 -11.32 4.32
N GLY A 802 -34.92 -11.32 2.99
CA GLY A 802 -34.11 -12.10 2.06
C GLY A 802 -32.62 -11.75 2.08
N GLY A 803 -31.82 -12.44 1.28
CA GLY A 803 -30.40 -12.14 1.09
C GLY A 803 -29.72 -13.13 0.15
N LEU A 804 -28.46 -12.87 -0.17
CA LEU A 804 -27.65 -13.64 -1.11
C LEU A 804 -26.23 -13.78 -0.58
N VAL A 805 -25.63 -14.95 -0.75
CA VAL A 805 -24.19 -15.14 -0.57
C VAL A 805 -23.61 -15.51 -1.93
N ASP A 806 -22.84 -14.61 -2.50
CA ASP A 806 -22.12 -14.85 -3.75
C ASP A 806 -20.76 -15.47 -3.43
N VAL A 807 -20.59 -16.74 -3.83
CA VAL A 807 -19.29 -17.43 -3.78
C VAL A 807 -18.80 -17.64 -5.21
N ARG A 808 -17.63 -17.07 -5.53
CA ARG A 808 -17.03 -17.14 -6.86
C ARG A 808 -15.64 -17.72 -6.80
N ILE A 809 -15.24 -18.48 -7.82
CA ILE A 809 -13.90 -19.07 -7.88
C ILE A 809 -12.93 -18.07 -8.49
N VAL A 810 -11.83 -17.79 -7.80
CA VAL A 810 -10.70 -17.03 -8.33
C VAL A 810 -9.67 -17.99 -8.89
N HIS A 811 -9.47 -17.95 -10.21
CA HIS A 811 -8.55 -18.86 -10.90
C HIS A 811 -7.09 -18.58 -10.50
N ASP A 812 -6.34 -19.66 -10.26
CA ASP A 812 -4.89 -19.68 -10.01
C ASP A 812 -4.43 -18.86 -8.80
N LEU A 813 -5.36 -18.44 -7.94
CA LEU A 813 -5.03 -17.79 -6.68
C LEU A 813 -4.38 -18.78 -5.70
N ALA A 814 -4.97 -19.97 -5.58
CA ALA A 814 -4.48 -21.04 -4.73
C ALA A 814 -5.02 -22.42 -5.15
N HIS A 815 -4.28 -23.47 -4.83
CA HIS A 815 -4.64 -24.87 -5.08
C HIS A 815 -4.75 -25.69 -3.80
N HIS A 816 -5.64 -26.70 -3.84
CA HIS A 816 -5.64 -27.77 -2.86
C HIS A 816 -4.44 -28.72 -3.09
N PRO A 817 -3.80 -29.25 -2.03
CA PRO A 817 -2.61 -30.10 -2.15
C PRO A 817 -2.89 -31.50 -2.73
N VAL A 818 -4.15 -31.92 -2.72
CA VAL A 818 -4.69 -33.16 -3.32
C VAL A 818 -6.05 -32.80 -3.94
N GLU A 819 -6.55 -33.56 -4.93
CA GLU A 819 -7.95 -33.48 -5.36
C GLU A 819 -8.85 -33.74 -4.14
N ALA A 820 -9.17 -32.67 -3.41
CA ALA A 820 -9.95 -32.74 -2.21
C ALA A 820 -11.33 -33.27 -2.61
N LYS A 821 -11.83 -34.26 -1.88
CA LYS A 821 -13.24 -34.65 -2.02
C LYS A 821 -14.07 -33.48 -1.54
N LEU A 822 -14.49 -32.64 -2.49
CA LEU A 822 -15.32 -31.49 -2.20
C LEU A 822 -16.63 -31.96 -1.55
N PRO A 823 -17.12 -31.25 -0.53
CA PRO A 823 -18.48 -31.45 -0.03
C PRO A 823 -19.51 -31.42 -1.17
N GLN A 824 -20.54 -32.25 -1.09
CA GLN A 824 -21.55 -32.37 -2.16
C GLN A 824 -22.19 -31.02 -2.51
N VAL A 825 -22.41 -30.15 -1.52
CA VAL A 825 -22.94 -28.79 -1.75
C VAL A 825 -22.03 -27.96 -2.64
N ILE A 826 -20.71 -28.03 -2.42
CA ILE A 826 -19.71 -27.33 -3.25
C ILE A 826 -19.61 -27.99 -4.62
N GLN A 827 -19.63 -29.33 -4.73
CA GLN A 827 -19.63 -29.99 -6.04
C GLN A 827 -20.85 -29.60 -6.89
N THR A 828 -22.01 -29.46 -6.25
CA THR A 828 -23.26 -29.15 -6.92
C THR A 828 -23.31 -27.68 -7.36
N GLN A 829 -22.84 -26.76 -6.51
CA GLN A 829 -22.95 -25.32 -6.75
C GLN A 829 -21.71 -24.73 -7.45
N LEU A 830 -20.54 -25.37 -7.30
CA LEU A 830 -19.23 -24.91 -7.78
C LEU A 830 -18.43 -26.10 -8.36
N PRO A 831 -18.90 -26.75 -9.43
CA PRO A 831 -18.29 -27.97 -9.98
C PRO A 831 -16.84 -27.77 -10.48
N GLN A 832 -16.42 -26.52 -10.74
CA GLN A 832 -15.07 -26.17 -11.18
C GLN A 832 -14.04 -26.09 -10.03
N ALA A 833 -14.46 -26.19 -8.76
CA ALA A 833 -13.60 -26.02 -7.59
C ALA A 833 -12.69 -27.23 -7.27
N THR A 834 -12.68 -28.29 -8.08
CA THR A 834 -12.03 -29.57 -7.73
C THR A 834 -10.51 -29.46 -7.51
N LYS A 835 -9.87 -28.46 -8.13
CA LYS A 835 -8.45 -28.13 -7.92
C LYS A 835 -8.21 -26.70 -7.42
N GLN A 836 -9.14 -25.79 -7.71
CA GLN A 836 -9.05 -24.38 -7.39
C GLN A 836 -9.57 -24.12 -5.96
N ALA A 837 -8.81 -23.35 -5.19
CA ALA A 837 -9.14 -23.02 -3.81
C ALA A 837 -9.31 -21.51 -3.56
N GLY A 838 -9.15 -20.67 -4.58
CA GLY A 838 -9.46 -19.25 -4.48
C GLY A 838 -10.98 -19.02 -4.48
N PHE A 839 -11.53 -18.47 -3.39
CA PHE A 839 -12.96 -18.18 -3.29
C PHE A 839 -13.20 -16.72 -2.91
N PHE A 840 -13.73 -15.93 -3.84
CA PHE A 840 -14.20 -14.57 -3.60
C PHE A 840 -15.62 -14.64 -3.02
N VAL A 841 -15.82 -14.07 -1.83
CA VAL A 841 -17.11 -14.16 -1.12
C VAL A 841 -17.65 -12.78 -0.76
N VAL A 842 -18.90 -12.53 -1.16
CA VAL A 842 -19.71 -11.39 -0.73
C VAL A 842 -21.04 -11.87 -0.16
N VAL A 843 -21.47 -11.25 0.94
CA VAL A 843 -22.74 -11.55 1.59
C VAL A 843 -23.61 -10.30 1.62
N ASN A 844 -24.79 -10.38 1.01
CA ASN A 844 -25.83 -9.36 1.05
C ASN A 844 -26.96 -9.85 1.97
N ALA A 845 -27.34 -9.07 2.97
CA ALA A 845 -28.37 -9.42 3.94
C ALA A 845 -29.36 -8.25 4.14
N MET A 846 -30.65 -8.55 4.14
CA MET A 846 -31.70 -7.57 4.40
C MET A 846 -32.01 -7.51 5.91
N MET A 847 -31.80 -6.35 6.53
CA MET A 847 -32.02 -6.11 7.96
C MET A 847 -33.12 -5.07 8.19
N GLU A 848 -33.98 -5.31 9.18
CA GLU A 848 -35.00 -4.34 9.58
C GLU A 848 -34.36 -3.39 10.59
N ILE A 849 -34.28 -2.13 10.19
CA ILE A 849 -33.71 -1.08 11.00
C ILE A 849 -34.86 -0.19 11.38
N ASP A 850 -35.19 -0.17 12.67
CA ASP A 850 -36.05 0.86 13.22
C ASP A 850 -35.36 2.18 12.92
N ALA A 851 -35.89 2.94 11.95
CA ALA A 851 -35.31 4.22 11.60
C ALA A 851 -35.17 5.01 12.90
N PRO A 852 -33.96 5.53 13.24
CA PRO A 852 -33.85 6.43 14.38
C PRO A 852 -34.91 7.50 14.16
N ALA A 853 -35.87 7.60 15.10
CA ALA A 853 -37.06 8.44 14.95
C ALA A 853 -36.59 9.76 14.35
N GLU A 854 -37.08 10.10 13.14
CA GLU A 854 -36.57 11.23 12.35
C GLU A 854 -36.34 12.39 13.31
N GLN A 855 -35.09 12.58 13.72
CA GLN A 855 -34.70 13.81 14.34
C GLN A 855 -34.77 14.73 13.14
N THR A 856 -35.92 15.37 12.97
CA THR A 856 -36.02 16.60 12.21
C THR A 856 -34.92 17.45 12.78
N VAL A 857 -33.79 17.48 12.06
CA VAL A 857 -32.73 18.43 12.31
C VAL A 857 -33.42 19.74 12.01
N ASP A 858 -34.01 20.36 13.04
CA ASP A 858 -34.54 21.71 12.97
C ASP A 858 -33.39 22.51 12.39
N GLY A 859 -33.57 22.92 11.13
CA GLY A 859 -32.47 23.41 10.32
C GLY A 859 -31.76 24.53 11.07
N PRO A 860 -30.42 24.52 11.14
CA PRO A 860 -29.73 25.69 11.64
C PRO A 860 -30.15 26.85 10.74
N GLY A 861 -30.72 27.89 11.36
CA GLY A 861 -30.84 29.19 10.69
C GLY A 861 -29.47 29.52 10.12
N HIS A 862 -29.43 29.78 8.82
CA HIS A 862 -28.23 30.21 8.12
C HIS A 862 -27.55 31.37 8.87
N GLU A 863 -26.42 31.09 9.52
CA GLU A 863 -25.29 32.02 9.70
C GLU A 863 -23.99 31.32 9.29
#